data_AF-A0A2V9RZI8-F1
#
_entry.id   AF-A0A2V9RZI8-F1
#
_cell.length_a   1.000
_cell.length_b   1.000
_cell.length_c   1.000
_cell.angle_alpha   90.00
_cell.angle_beta   90.00
_cell.angle_gamma   90.00
#
_symmetry.space_group_name_H-M   'P 1'
#
loop_
_entity.id
_entity.type
_entity.pdbx_description
1 polymer ?
#
loop_
_entity_poly.entity_id
_entity_poly.type
_entity_poly.pdbx_seq_one_letter_code
_entity_poly.pdbx_strand_id
1 'polypeptide(L)'
;MGWPLVKHLALDQTAFWTSPKELRKSSIAVSFAPFAAFTGALIASDSWLAKQVPNRPGQLKGSNDFSSWTTYSLAGAAGASYLWGHLRGNDHLSETGFLAGEAMVDSTAVAFALKGISQRERPFEGNGHGAFFRGGNSFPSEHSILAWSAAGVFAHEYPGPLTKLFAYGLASAVTLTRVTSNQHFASDAFVGSALGWYIGRQVYRAHHDPGLGGGPWGDLRQNYGEGPRNPDNMGSPYVPIDNWVYPAFDRLTALGYIKSAFVGQRPWTRMECARLLDEADERLGSEPKAHEAQSLYDELVQEFSEELHRLDGAANLSASVDSIYTRVTGISGTPLRDGYHFGQTIINDYGRPYGEGYNNVSGISGHAVAGPLSFSFRGEYQHAPAVASDPPDVLQATARQDGALPLPNGFSTIDHFRLLDIAVGVTLKNLQISFGKQSLELGPGDGGSLLLSRNAEPLLMLRIDQVSPMRIPGISRILGPVRTQFFLGQLSGQHWVFSDGKLFGPNLGTQPYIHGTKLSFKPTANLEFGMGATILFGGPDLPFTWHNFLRTFYANAVPGTASDAGDRRSTFDFSYRVPRLRDWLTIYADSLVEDEYSPLGSTRPSMRLGMYFPKIPKIANLDLRLEGVYTDVPGQKNTGFIYANGRYRSGYTNDGQLLASWIGRQGRGGQGWATYWFSPRSKFEVAYRHAEVDKAFIGGGRLNDFRGGIDWMVRKDLALSGSMQYEQWKFPVLSATGQSNVTASVQLTLYPNWRISK
;
A
#
# COMPACT_ATOMS: atom_id res chain seq x y z
N MET A 1 -48.71 5.41 20.82
CA MET A 1 -47.43 5.33 20.08
C MET A 1 -47.32 4.15 19.10
N GLY A 2 -48.17 3.10 19.14
CA GLY A 2 -47.92 1.86 18.38
C GLY A 2 -48.28 1.82 16.88
N TRP A 3 -49.23 2.63 16.38
CA TRP A 3 -49.67 2.54 14.97
C TRP A 3 -48.77 3.28 13.96
N PRO A 4 -48.22 4.47 14.27
CA PRO A 4 -47.33 5.19 13.34
C PRO A 4 -45.97 4.50 13.14
N LEU A 5 -45.32 4.05 14.22
CA LEU A 5 -44.00 3.39 14.15
C LEU A 5 -44.06 2.09 13.33
N VAL A 6 -45.08 1.25 13.54
CA VAL A 6 -45.25 0.01 12.77
C VAL A 6 -45.46 0.31 11.27
N LYS A 7 -46.17 1.40 10.96
CA LYS A 7 -46.36 1.85 9.57
C LYS A 7 -45.05 2.38 8.97
N HIS A 8 -44.25 3.14 9.71
CA HIS A 8 -42.95 3.64 9.26
C HIS A 8 -42.02 2.46 8.94
N LEU A 9 -41.79 1.58 9.91
CA LEU A 9 -40.99 0.36 9.73
C LEU A 9 -41.43 -0.45 8.51
N ALA A 10 -42.74 -0.66 8.31
CA ALA A 10 -43.22 -1.40 7.14
C ALA A 10 -42.90 -0.70 5.80
N LEU A 11 -42.99 0.63 5.75
CA LEU A 11 -42.65 1.41 4.56
C LEU A 11 -41.14 1.42 4.31
N ASP A 12 -40.34 1.59 5.36
CA ASP A 12 -38.88 1.61 5.28
C ASP A 12 -38.31 0.25 4.86
N GLN A 13 -38.82 -0.84 5.42
CA GLN A 13 -38.50 -2.20 4.96
C GLN A 13 -38.91 -2.40 3.49
N THR A 14 -40.10 -1.95 3.10
CA THR A 14 -40.55 -2.07 1.70
C THR A 14 -39.62 -1.30 0.75
N ALA A 15 -39.24 -0.07 1.11
CA ALA A 15 -38.31 0.74 0.33
C ALA A 15 -36.92 0.09 0.25
N PHE A 16 -36.41 -0.45 1.35
CA PHE A 16 -35.13 -1.17 1.39
C PHE A 16 -35.13 -2.39 0.46
N TRP A 17 -36.08 -3.32 0.62
CA TRP A 17 -36.12 -4.59 -0.14
C TRP A 17 -36.51 -4.42 -1.61
N THR A 18 -37.13 -3.30 -1.98
CA THR A 18 -37.43 -2.96 -3.38
C THR A 18 -36.34 -2.13 -4.06
N SER A 19 -35.43 -1.53 -3.30
CA SER A 19 -34.29 -0.75 -3.81
C SER A 19 -33.39 -1.49 -4.82
N PRO A 20 -33.21 -2.83 -4.80
CA PRO A 20 -32.44 -3.52 -5.84
C PRO A 20 -33.06 -3.42 -7.26
N LYS A 21 -34.36 -3.11 -7.38
CA LYS A 21 -34.99 -2.83 -8.69
C LYS A 21 -34.44 -1.54 -9.30
N GLU A 22 -34.03 -0.59 -8.48
CA GLU A 22 -33.36 0.65 -8.91
C GLU A 22 -31.91 0.38 -9.32
N LEU A 23 -31.20 -0.57 -8.68
CA LEU A 23 -29.83 -0.99 -9.04
C LEU A 23 -29.73 -1.54 -10.48
N ARG A 24 -30.83 -2.02 -11.08
CA ARG A 24 -30.86 -2.47 -12.48
C ARG A 24 -30.73 -1.34 -13.50
N LYS A 25 -30.90 -0.08 -13.08
CA LYS A 25 -30.62 1.07 -13.93
C LYS A 25 -29.10 1.14 -14.13
N SER A 26 -28.64 1.10 -15.39
CA SER A 26 -27.21 1.07 -15.75
C SER A 26 -26.39 2.14 -15.02
N SER A 27 -26.97 3.31 -14.80
CA SER A 27 -26.33 4.43 -14.13
C SER A 27 -26.14 4.28 -12.60
N ILE A 28 -26.92 3.41 -11.93
CA ILE A 28 -26.84 3.13 -10.49
C ILE A 28 -25.97 1.88 -10.24
N ALA A 29 -26.05 0.87 -11.11
CA ALA A 29 -25.14 -0.27 -11.09
C ALA A 29 -23.66 0.17 -11.10
N VAL A 30 -23.36 1.21 -11.87
CA VAL A 30 -22.02 1.82 -11.98
C VAL A 30 -21.56 2.46 -10.68
N SER A 31 -22.43 3.21 -10.00
CA SER A 31 -22.11 3.83 -8.71
C SER A 31 -21.97 2.79 -7.59
N PHE A 32 -22.59 1.62 -7.74
CA PHE A 32 -22.49 0.52 -6.79
C PHE A 32 -21.29 -0.43 -7.06
N ALA A 33 -20.77 -0.45 -8.29
CA ALA A 33 -19.68 -1.34 -8.67
C ALA A 33 -18.41 -1.21 -7.80
N PRO A 34 -17.93 0.01 -7.44
CA PRO A 34 -16.79 0.16 -6.52
C PRO A 34 -17.05 -0.46 -5.15
N PHE A 35 -18.26 -0.26 -4.62
CA PHE A 35 -18.66 -0.83 -3.33
C PHE A 35 -18.67 -2.37 -3.40
N ALA A 36 -19.29 -2.94 -4.44
CA ALA A 36 -19.35 -4.39 -4.64
C ALA A 36 -17.95 -5.00 -4.85
N ALA A 37 -17.10 -4.35 -5.65
CA ALA A 37 -15.72 -4.78 -5.89
C ALA A 37 -14.90 -4.76 -4.59
N PHE A 38 -15.02 -3.68 -3.80
CA PHE A 38 -14.33 -3.60 -2.51
C PHE A 38 -14.86 -4.64 -1.50
N THR A 39 -16.18 -4.86 -1.43
CA THR A 39 -16.75 -5.95 -0.62
C THR A 39 -16.22 -7.32 -1.05
N GLY A 40 -16.16 -7.60 -2.35
CA GLY A 40 -15.59 -8.85 -2.87
C GLY A 40 -14.12 -9.02 -2.51
N ALA A 41 -13.33 -7.95 -2.62
CA ALA A 41 -11.92 -7.95 -2.24
C ALA A 41 -11.73 -8.17 -0.72
N LEU A 42 -12.55 -7.54 0.13
CA LEU A 42 -12.52 -7.79 1.57
C LEU A 42 -12.91 -9.24 1.90
N ILE A 43 -13.97 -9.78 1.29
CA ILE A 43 -14.37 -11.18 1.49
C ILE A 43 -13.22 -12.13 1.14
N ALA A 44 -12.53 -11.90 0.02
CA ALA A 44 -11.37 -12.70 -0.38
C ALA A 44 -10.17 -12.55 0.57
N SER A 45 -10.06 -11.40 1.26
CA SER A 45 -8.96 -11.08 2.20
C SER A 45 -9.23 -11.49 3.65
N ASP A 46 -10.48 -11.79 3.99
CA ASP A 46 -10.97 -11.80 5.37
C ASP A 46 -10.24 -12.81 6.25
N SER A 47 -9.97 -14.02 5.73
CA SER A 47 -9.23 -15.04 6.47
C SER A 47 -7.80 -14.61 6.78
N TRP A 48 -7.17 -13.85 5.88
CA TRP A 48 -5.84 -13.31 6.08
C TRP A 48 -5.86 -12.14 7.06
N LEU A 49 -6.81 -11.20 6.91
CA LEU A 49 -7.00 -10.06 7.81
C LEU A 49 -7.28 -10.51 9.25
N ALA A 50 -8.15 -11.51 9.44
CA ALA A 50 -8.46 -12.07 10.75
C ALA A 50 -7.22 -12.67 11.44
N LYS A 51 -6.32 -13.30 10.68
CA LYS A 51 -5.05 -13.84 11.22
C LYS A 51 -4.07 -12.76 11.67
N GLN A 52 -4.21 -11.53 11.18
CA GLN A 52 -3.39 -10.39 11.63
C GLN A 52 -3.85 -9.83 12.99
N VAL A 53 -5.08 -10.14 13.41
CA VAL A 53 -5.61 -9.70 14.71
C VAL A 53 -4.98 -10.53 15.83
N PRO A 54 -4.34 -9.89 16.84
CA PRO A 54 -3.80 -10.62 17.98
C PRO A 54 -4.86 -11.46 18.68
N ASN A 55 -4.59 -12.74 18.90
CA ASN A 55 -5.55 -13.67 19.54
C ASN A 55 -5.32 -13.76 21.06
N ARG A 56 -5.34 -12.61 21.77
CA ARG A 56 -5.09 -12.56 23.23
C ARG A 56 -6.42 -12.44 23.99
N PRO A 57 -6.74 -13.33 24.95
CA PRO A 57 -8.04 -13.33 25.64
C PRO A 57 -8.46 -11.97 26.21
N GLY A 58 -7.54 -11.24 26.85
CA GLY A 58 -7.82 -9.92 27.41
C GLY A 58 -8.14 -8.83 26.38
N GLN A 59 -7.43 -8.82 25.24
CA GLN A 59 -7.65 -7.84 24.17
C GLN A 59 -8.92 -8.15 23.36
N LEU A 60 -9.21 -9.44 23.12
CA LEU A 60 -10.46 -9.88 22.50
C LEU A 60 -11.65 -9.49 23.37
N LYS A 61 -11.58 -9.78 24.68
CA LYS A 61 -12.63 -9.41 25.64
C LYS A 61 -12.79 -7.90 25.71
N GLY A 62 -11.72 -7.13 25.84
CA GLY A 62 -11.77 -5.67 25.89
C GLY A 62 -12.40 -5.05 24.63
N SER A 63 -12.03 -5.55 23.45
CA SER A 63 -12.61 -5.10 22.18
C SER A 63 -14.09 -5.47 22.05
N ASN A 64 -14.46 -6.69 22.47
CA ASN A 64 -15.84 -7.16 22.46
C ASN A 64 -16.72 -6.36 23.43
N ASP A 65 -16.24 -6.13 24.65
CA ASP A 65 -16.95 -5.38 25.67
C ASP A 65 -17.14 -3.93 25.21
N PHE A 66 -16.08 -3.27 24.73
CA PHE A 66 -16.18 -1.90 24.21
C PHE A 66 -17.25 -1.76 23.14
N SER A 67 -17.19 -2.60 22.09
CA SER A 67 -18.18 -2.54 21.01
C SER A 67 -19.61 -2.85 21.48
N SER A 68 -19.79 -3.78 22.43
CA SER A 68 -21.10 -4.13 22.98
C SER A 68 -21.67 -2.97 23.78
N TRP A 69 -20.92 -2.50 24.78
CA TRP A 69 -21.33 -1.41 25.65
C TRP A 69 -21.61 -0.14 24.85
N THR A 70 -20.73 0.25 23.93
CA THR A 70 -20.96 1.44 23.11
C THR A 70 -22.22 1.32 22.26
N THR A 71 -22.48 0.16 21.64
CA THR A 71 -23.70 -0.02 20.82
C THR A 71 -24.97 0.02 21.67
N TYR A 72 -24.98 -0.64 22.84
CA TYR A 72 -26.11 -0.57 23.76
C TYR A 72 -26.28 0.82 24.37
N SER A 73 -25.19 1.55 24.61
CA SER A 73 -25.24 2.95 25.02
C SER A 73 -25.82 3.84 23.92
N LEU A 74 -25.57 3.58 22.64
CA LEU A 74 -26.21 4.29 21.53
C LEU A 74 -27.73 4.03 21.50
N ALA A 75 -28.16 2.79 21.69
CA ALA A 75 -29.58 2.46 21.81
C ALA A 75 -30.22 3.16 23.02
N GLY A 76 -29.53 3.12 24.17
CA GLY A 76 -29.95 3.82 25.38
C GLY A 76 -29.99 5.33 25.20
N ALA A 77 -29.04 5.91 24.48
CA ALA A 77 -29.00 7.34 24.15
C ALA A 77 -30.16 7.73 23.24
N ALA A 78 -30.50 6.93 22.23
CA ALA A 78 -31.67 7.19 21.39
C ALA A 78 -32.96 7.21 22.23
N GLY A 79 -33.17 6.20 23.07
CA GLY A 79 -34.34 6.14 23.97
C GLY A 79 -34.35 7.28 25.00
N ALA A 80 -33.20 7.61 25.58
CA ALA A 80 -33.06 8.71 26.54
C ALA A 80 -33.30 10.07 25.90
N SER A 81 -32.80 10.31 24.69
CA SER A 81 -33.06 11.53 23.91
C SER A 81 -34.54 11.70 23.63
N TYR A 82 -35.23 10.62 23.22
CA TYR A 82 -36.68 10.65 23.02
C TYR A 82 -37.43 11.04 24.30
N LEU A 83 -37.19 10.29 25.40
CA LEU A 83 -37.88 10.51 26.67
C LEU A 83 -37.56 11.89 27.27
N TRP A 84 -36.29 12.27 27.29
CA TRP A 84 -35.86 13.54 27.87
C TRP A 84 -36.30 14.74 27.04
N GLY A 85 -36.25 14.62 25.70
CA GLY A 85 -36.79 15.62 24.78
C GLY A 85 -38.27 15.84 25.04
N HIS A 86 -39.04 14.76 25.13
CA HIS A 86 -40.48 14.82 25.41
C HIS A 86 -40.78 15.44 26.79
N LEU A 87 -40.03 15.06 27.84
CA LEU A 87 -40.20 15.61 29.19
C LEU A 87 -39.83 17.10 29.31
N ARG A 88 -38.93 17.60 28.46
CA ARG A 88 -38.44 18.99 28.47
C ARG A 88 -39.09 19.88 27.41
N GLY A 89 -40.02 19.36 26.61
CA GLY A 89 -40.60 20.09 25.47
C GLY A 89 -39.54 20.48 24.42
N ASN A 90 -38.51 19.64 24.24
CA ASN A 90 -37.50 19.81 23.21
C ASN A 90 -37.78 18.83 22.07
N ASP A 91 -38.57 19.29 21.11
CA ASP A 91 -39.06 18.48 19.99
C ASP A 91 -37.91 17.98 19.10
N HIS A 92 -36.87 18.80 18.90
CA HIS A 92 -35.68 18.41 18.13
C HIS A 92 -34.93 17.23 18.75
N LEU A 93 -34.73 17.25 20.07
CA LEU A 93 -34.07 16.16 20.79
C LEU A 93 -34.97 14.90 20.84
N SER A 94 -36.28 15.11 20.98
CA SER A 94 -37.27 14.02 20.97
C SER A 94 -37.24 13.31 19.61
N GLU A 95 -37.33 14.06 18.52
CA GLU A 95 -37.25 13.54 17.15
C GLU A 95 -35.95 12.78 16.89
N THR A 96 -34.80 13.39 17.25
CA THR A 96 -33.50 12.74 17.09
C THR A 96 -33.49 11.34 17.73
N GLY A 97 -34.00 11.23 18.96
CA GLY A 97 -34.06 9.95 19.67
C GLY A 97 -35.00 8.96 19.01
N PHE A 98 -36.15 9.43 18.52
CA PHE A 98 -37.13 8.61 17.82
C PHE A 98 -36.59 8.06 16.50
N LEU A 99 -36.05 8.92 15.63
CA LEU A 99 -35.49 8.54 14.33
C LEU A 99 -34.27 7.63 14.48
N ALA A 100 -33.39 7.89 15.46
CA ALA A 100 -32.26 7.01 15.74
C ALA A 100 -32.74 5.62 16.20
N GLY A 101 -33.76 5.57 17.07
CA GLY A 101 -34.37 4.32 17.52
C GLY A 101 -35.03 3.55 16.37
N GLU A 102 -35.80 4.23 15.53
CA GLU A 102 -36.46 3.66 14.35
C GLU A 102 -35.42 3.07 13.38
N ALA A 103 -34.38 3.84 13.03
CA ALA A 103 -33.29 3.39 12.17
C ALA A 103 -32.55 2.17 12.74
N MET A 104 -32.37 2.08 14.05
CA MET A 104 -31.78 0.92 14.71
C MET A 104 -32.68 -0.32 14.63
N VAL A 105 -33.99 -0.16 14.83
CA VAL A 105 -34.96 -1.28 14.70
C VAL A 105 -35.00 -1.79 13.26
N ASP A 106 -35.05 -0.89 12.28
CA ASP A 106 -34.98 -1.27 10.86
C ASP A 106 -33.68 -1.99 10.50
N SER A 107 -32.56 -1.47 11.02
CA SER A 107 -31.23 -2.08 10.84
C SER A 107 -31.19 -3.50 11.41
N THR A 108 -31.82 -3.71 12.57
CA THR A 108 -31.92 -5.03 13.20
C THR A 108 -32.66 -6.00 12.28
N ALA A 109 -33.83 -5.62 11.77
CA ALA A 109 -34.62 -6.48 10.87
C ALA A 109 -33.83 -6.88 9.60
N VAL A 110 -33.16 -5.91 8.96
CA VAL A 110 -32.31 -6.16 7.79
C VAL A 110 -31.14 -7.08 8.14
N ALA A 111 -30.47 -6.87 9.26
CA ALA A 111 -29.35 -7.69 9.70
C ALA A 111 -29.76 -9.14 9.96
N PHE A 112 -30.88 -9.38 10.65
CA PHE A 112 -31.40 -10.72 10.90
C PHE A 112 -31.74 -11.46 9.61
N ALA A 113 -32.40 -10.79 8.66
CA ALA A 113 -32.73 -11.38 7.36
C ALA A 113 -31.45 -11.78 6.59
N LEU A 114 -30.47 -10.87 6.50
CA LEU A 114 -29.21 -11.14 5.80
C LEU A 114 -28.35 -12.21 6.50
N LYS A 115 -28.37 -12.30 7.83
CA LYS A 115 -27.72 -13.39 8.57
C LYS A 115 -28.38 -14.72 8.26
N GLY A 116 -29.71 -14.78 8.24
CA GLY A 116 -30.46 -15.99 7.88
C GLY A 116 -30.20 -16.47 6.46
N ILE A 117 -29.97 -15.54 5.52
CA ILE A 117 -29.62 -15.84 4.12
C ILE A 117 -28.15 -16.26 3.98
N SER A 118 -27.23 -15.46 4.48
CA SER A 118 -25.78 -15.65 4.26
C SER A 118 -25.22 -16.81 5.06
N GLN A 119 -25.76 -17.05 6.25
CA GLN A 119 -25.34 -18.04 7.24
C GLN A 119 -23.81 -18.19 7.36
N ARG A 120 -23.12 -17.04 7.37
CA ARG A 120 -21.67 -16.98 7.32
C ARG A 120 -21.05 -17.30 8.68
N GLU A 121 -20.09 -18.20 8.71
CA GLU A 121 -19.28 -18.49 9.90
C GLU A 121 -18.51 -17.24 10.38
N ARG A 122 -18.28 -17.16 11.69
CA ARG A 122 -17.43 -16.13 12.32
C ARG A 122 -15.94 -16.46 12.18
N PRO A 123 -15.03 -15.49 12.42
CA PRO A 123 -13.58 -15.73 12.39
C PRO A 123 -13.08 -16.86 13.30
N PHE A 124 -13.74 -17.12 14.42
CA PHE A 124 -13.38 -18.18 15.37
C PHE A 124 -14.11 -19.52 15.12
N GLU A 125 -14.98 -19.60 14.11
CA GLU A 125 -15.74 -20.80 13.77
C GLU A 125 -15.07 -21.57 12.61
N GLY A 126 -15.39 -22.86 12.49
CA GLY A 126 -14.93 -23.71 11.39
C GLY A 126 -13.40 -23.73 11.27
N ASN A 127 -12.91 -23.47 10.06
CA ASN A 127 -11.47 -23.35 9.77
C ASN A 127 -10.96 -21.89 9.83
N GLY A 128 -11.80 -20.93 10.25
CA GLY A 128 -11.47 -19.51 10.27
C GLY A 128 -11.48 -18.82 8.90
N HIS A 129 -12.00 -19.46 7.85
CA HIS A 129 -12.11 -18.87 6.52
C HIS A 129 -13.45 -18.14 6.28
N GLY A 130 -14.42 -18.30 7.18
CA GLY A 130 -15.69 -17.58 7.12
C GLY A 130 -16.59 -18.05 5.98
N ALA A 131 -16.81 -19.37 5.87
CA ALA A 131 -17.63 -19.93 4.81
C ALA A 131 -19.09 -19.46 4.91
N PHE A 132 -19.69 -19.19 3.75
CA PHE A 132 -21.10 -18.85 3.62
C PHE A 132 -21.95 -20.12 3.59
N PHE A 133 -23.22 -20.00 4.00
CA PHE A 133 -24.23 -21.08 3.95
C PHE A 133 -23.88 -22.29 4.84
N ARG A 134 -23.25 -22.04 5.99
CA ARG A 134 -22.80 -23.08 6.95
C ARG A 134 -23.46 -22.96 8.32
N GLY A 135 -24.58 -22.24 8.42
CA GLY A 135 -25.31 -22.05 9.68
C GLY A 135 -24.73 -21.00 10.63
N GLY A 136 -23.69 -20.26 10.22
CA GLY A 136 -23.11 -19.18 11.03
C GLY A 136 -23.96 -17.91 11.02
N ASN A 137 -23.59 -16.90 11.81
CA ASN A 137 -24.33 -15.63 11.91
C ASN A 137 -23.45 -14.37 11.78
N SER A 138 -22.33 -14.43 11.07
CA SER A 138 -21.37 -13.33 10.99
C SER A 138 -21.84 -12.17 10.10
N PHE A 139 -22.38 -12.45 8.91
CA PHE A 139 -22.63 -11.41 7.89
C PHE A 139 -24.09 -10.90 7.88
N PRO A 140 -24.33 -9.57 7.92
CA PRO A 140 -23.39 -8.49 8.25
C PRO A 140 -23.23 -8.32 9.78
N SER A 141 -22.29 -7.47 10.20
CA SER A 141 -22.10 -7.09 11.61
C SER A 141 -23.30 -6.30 12.15
N GLU A 142 -23.97 -6.85 13.16
CA GLU A 142 -25.12 -6.21 13.82
C GLU A 142 -24.72 -4.96 14.62
N HIS A 143 -23.55 -4.98 15.26
CA HIS A 143 -23.08 -3.82 15.99
C HIS A 143 -22.71 -2.68 15.04
N SER A 144 -22.13 -3.00 13.89
CA SER A 144 -21.78 -2.00 12.88
C SER A 144 -23.04 -1.38 12.27
N ILE A 145 -24.02 -2.19 11.85
CA ILE A 145 -25.24 -1.66 11.21
C ILE A 145 -26.04 -0.77 12.17
N LEU A 146 -26.15 -1.15 13.45
CA LEU A 146 -26.79 -0.35 14.49
C LEU A 146 -26.05 0.96 14.82
N ALA A 147 -24.73 0.88 15.01
CA ALA A 147 -23.95 2.06 15.38
C ALA A 147 -23.93 3.10 14.25
N TRP A 148 -23.82 2.65 12.99
CA TRP A 148 -23.80 3.55 11.83
C TRP A 148 -25.17 4.13 11.49
N SER A 149 -26.27 3.41 11.74
CA SER A 149 -27.61 3.98 11.54
C SER A 149 -27.93 5.07 12.56
N ALA A 150 -27.64 4.83 13.84
CA ALA A 150 -27.78 5.84 14.89
C ALA A 150 -26.86 7.04 14.64
N ALA A 151 -25.57 6.80 14.39
CA ALA A 151 -24.60 7.87 14.13
C ALA A 151 -24.99 8.73 12.93
N GLY A 152 -25.53 8.10 11.89
CA GLY A 152 -26.08 8.76 10.73
C GLY A 152 -27.15 9.80 11.08
N VAL A 153 -28.14 9.42 11.88
CA VAL A 153 -29.21 10.30 12.35
C VAL A 153 -28.64 11.45 13.20
N PHE A 154 -27.86 11.14 14.25
CA PHE A 154 -27.27 12.16 15.12
C PHE A 154 -26.40 13.16 14.36
N ALA A 155 -25.63 12.71 13.37
CA ALA A 155 -24.75 13.54 12.55
C ALA A 155 -25.49 14.52 11.64
N HIS A 156 -26.77 14.26 11.33
CA HIS A 156 -27.59 15.12 10.47
C HIS A 156 -28.60 15.95 11.26
N GLU A 157 -29.13 15.43 12.37
CA GLU A 157 -29.90 16.23 13.34
C GLU A 157 -29.06 17.34 13.98
N TYR A 158 -27.76 17.10 14.17
CA TYR A 158 -26.82 18.07 14.72
C TYR A 158 -25.60 18.21 13.79
N PRO A 159 -25.69 18.97 12.68
CA PRO A 159 -24.74 18.92 11.56
C PRO A 159 -23.38 19.61 11.80
N GLY A 160 -22.97 19.81 13.06
CA GLY A 160 -21.68 20.40 13.42
C GLY A 160 -20.48 19.49 13.10
N PRO A 161 -19.31 20.05 12.75
CA PRO A 161 -18.13 19.25 12.41
C PRO A 161 -17.68 18.31 13.54
N LEU A 162 -17.76 18.78 14.79
CA LEU A 162 -17.44 17.96 15.97
C LEU A 162 -18.47 16.84 16.17
N THR A 163 -19.75 17.12 16.02
CA THR A 163 -20.79 16.09 16.16
C THR A 163 -20.65 14.99 15.12
N LYS A 164 -20.40 15.36 13.85
CA LYS A 164 -20.11 14.39 12.79
C LYS A 164 -18.85 13.57 13.09
N LEU A 165 -17.78 14.23 13.54
CA LEU A 165 -16.54 13.56 13.94
C LEU A 165 -16.79 12.55 15.07
N PHE A 166 -17.52 12.94 16.12
CA PHE A 166 -17.80 12.05 17.25
C PHE A 166 -18.77 10.93 16.90
N ALA A 167 -19.87 11.23 16.19
CA ALA A 167 -20.87 10.23 15.81
C ALA A 167 -20.26 9.16 14.90
N TYR A 168 -19.63 9.57 13.79
CA TYR A 168 -18.98 8.62 12.88
C TYR A 168 -17.70 8.03 13.46
N GLY A 169 -16.99 8.76 14.33
CA GLY A 169 -15.81 8.26 15.05
C GLY A 169 -16.17 7.12 16.00
N LEU A 170 -17.24 7.26 16.79
CA LEU A 170 -17.75 6.21 17.66
C LEU A 170 -18.25 5.00 16.86
N ALA A 171 -19.03 5.21 15.78
CA ALA A 171 -19.48 4.13 14.92
C ALA A 171 -18.31 3.37 14.26
N SER A 172 -17.26 4.09 13.86
CA SER A 172 -16.02 3.50 13.34
C SER A 172 -15.28 2.71 14.42
N ALA A 173 -15.19 3.22 15.65
CA ALA A 173 -14.58 2.51 16.77
C ALA A 173 -15.32 1.20 17.11
N VAL A 174 -16.65 1.21 17.12
CA VAL A 174 -17.48 -0.01 17.27
C VAL A 174 -17.17 -1.00 16.14
N THR A 175 -17.12 -0.52 14.90
CA THR A 175 -16.85 -1.35 13.71
C THR A 175 -15.48 -2.01 13.79
N LEU A 176 -14.43 -1.24 14.10
CA LEU A 176 -13.07 -1.74 14.21
C LEU A 176 -12.94 -2.75 15.36
N THR A 177 -13.54 -2.44 16.52
CA THR A 177 -13.44 -3.33 17.69
C THR A 177 -14.21 -4.65 17.54
N ARG A 178 -15.19 -4.71 16.61
CA ARG A 178 -15.81 -5.98 16.21
C ARG A 178 -14.89 -6.88 15.40
N VAL A 179 -14.04 -6.29 14.56
CA VAL A 179 -12.99 -7.01 13.84
C VAL A 179 -11.88 -7.42 14.80
N THR A 180 -11.40 -6.51 15.65
CA THR A 180 -10.31 -6.82 16.59
C THR A 180 -10.72 -7.75 17.74
N SER A 181 -12.01 -8.00 17.95
CA SER A 181 -12.53 -9.01 18.87
C SER A 181 -12.78 -10.38 18.22
N ASN A 182 -12.41 -10.54 16.94
CA ASN A 182 -12.71 -11.72 16.12
C ASN A 182 -14.21 -12.08 16.04
N GLN A 183 -15.11 -11.13 16.34
CA GLN A 183 -16.55 -11.38 16.27
C GLN A 183 -17.10 -11.32 14.85
N HIS A 184 -16.43 -10.53 13.99
CA HIS A 184 -16.80 -10.31 12.60
C HIS A 184 -15.55 -10.20 11.74
N PHE A 185 -15.63 -10.68 10.51
CA PHE A 185 -14.63 -10.38 9.51
C PHE A 185 -14.70 -8.90 9.07
N ALA A 186 -13.65 -8.40 8.41
CA ALA A 186 -13.59 -7.02 7.97
C ALA A 186 -14.71 -6.67 6.97
N SER A 187 -15.05 -7.59 6.05
CA SER A 187 -16.17 -7.38 5.14
C SER A 187 -17.53 -7.37 5.84
N ASP A 188 -17.74 -8.20 6.87
CA ASP A 188 -18.98 -8.21 7.66
C ASP A 188 -19.20 -6.86 8.34
N ALA A 189 -18.13 -6.31 8.90
CA ALA A 189 -18.09 -5.02 9.58
C ALA A 189 -18.33 -3.88 8.58
N PHE A 190 -17.63 -3.87 7.44
CA PHE A 190 -17.77 -2.86 6.39
C PHE A 190 -19.17 -2.83 5.77
N VAL A 191 -19.71 -3.99 5.36
CA VAL A 191 -21.07 -4.07 4.80
C VAL A 191 -22.11 -3.67 5.84
N GLY A 192 -21.92 -4.11 7.10
CA GLY A 192 -22.77 -3.67 8.21
C GLY A 192 -22.79 -2.14 8.34
N SER A 193 -21.62 -1.50 8.35
CA SER A 193 -21.49 -0.04 8.42
C SER A 193 -22.19 0.67 7.26
N ALA A 194 -22.01 0.19 6.03
CA ALA A 194 -22.60 0.78 4.83
C ALA A 194 -24.13 0.65 4.81
N LEU A 195 -24.65 -0.53 5.19
CA LEU A 195 -26.09 -0.74 5.35
C LEU A 195 -26.67 0.15 6.45
N GLY A 196 -25.97 0.29 7.58
CA GLY A 196 -26.42 1.10 8.70
C GLY A 196 -26.51 2.57 8.31
N TRP A 197 -25.45 3.09 7.69
CA TRP A 197 -25.43 4.44 7.12
C TRP A 197 -26.57 4.65 6.12
N TYR A 198 -26.82 3.69 5.24
CA TYR A 198 -27.90 3.77 4.26
C TYR A 198 -29.29 3.78 4.93
N ILE A 199 -29.55 2.91 5.91
CA ILE A 199 -30.84 2.83 6.60
C ILE A 199 -31.09 4.10 7.42
N GLY A 200 -30.11 4.55 8.21
CA GLY A 200 -30.21 5.81 8.96
C GLY A 200 -30.49 7.01 8.05
N ARG A 201 -29.90 7.00 6.85
CA ARG A 201 -30.20 7.99 5.81
C ARG A 201 -31.63 7.92 5.30
N GLN A 202 -32.17 6.73 5.04
CA GLN A 202 -33.53 6.60 4.52
C GLN A 202 -34.56 7.03 5.57
N VAL A 203 -34.41 6.58 6.83
CA VAL A 203 -35.28 6.96 7.94
C VAL A 203 -35.24 8.47 8.16
N TYR A 204 -34.05 9.07 8.24
CA TYR A 204 -33.93 10.52 8.39
C TYR A 204 -34.59 11.26 7.23
N ARG A 205 -34.36 10.85 5.98
CA ARG A 205 -34.97 11.53 4.82
C ARG A 205 -36.48 11.39 4.72
N ALA A 206 -37.00 10.23 5.13
CA ALA A 206 -38.43 9.94 5.02
C ALA A 206 -39.24 10.65 6.10
N HIS A 207 -38.65 10.81 7.31
CA HIS A 207 -39.44 11.13 8.50
C HIS A 207 -38.94 12.34 9.30
N HIS A 208 -37.79 12.94 8.97
CA HIS A 208 -37.32 14.18 9.62
C HIS A 208 -38.22 15.36 9.30
N ASP A 209 -38.58 16.14 10.32
CA ASP A 209 -39.27 17.41 10.26
C ASP A 209 -38.27 18.56 10.01
N PRO A 210 -38.26 19.15 8.80
CA PRO A 210 -37.35 20.25 8.48
C PRO A 210 -37.58 21.51 9.33
N GLY A 211 -38.71 21.60 10.03
CA GLY A 211 -39.03 22.71 10.94
C GLY A 211 -38.28 22.67 12.26
N LEU A 212 -37.68 21.52 12.64
CA LEU A 212 -37.01 21.34 13.93
C LEU A 212 -35.50 21.64 13.88
N GLY A 213 -34.89 21.69 12.69
CA GLY A 213 -33.48 22.03 12.50
C GLY A 213 -32.78 20.99 11.62
N GLY A 214 -31.52 20.67 11.93
CA GLY A 214 -30.78 19.66 11.18
C GLY A 214 -30.19 20.11 9.84
N GLY A 215 -29.52 19.18 9.17
CA GLY A 215 -28.86 19.41 7.88
C GLY A 215 -29.42 18.49 6.80
N PRO A 216 -29.54 18.96 5.54
CA PRO A 216 -30.06 18.13 4.47
C PRO A 216 -29.18 16.91 4.25
N TRP A 217 -29.80 15.72 4.17
CA TRP A 217 -29.13 14.49 3.76
C TRP A 217 -29.44 14.21 2.29
N GLY A 218 -28.55 14.66 1.39
CA GLY A 218 -28.75 14.66 -0.07
C GLY A 218 -29.02 13.28 -0.69
N ASP A 219 -29.46 13.24 -1.97
CA ASP A 219 -29.70 12.02 -2.75
C ASP A 219 -28.42 11.16 -2.93
N LEU A 220 -28.55 9.82 -3.02
CA LEU A 220 -27.44 8.93 -3.44
C LEU A 220 -26.96 9.30 -4.85
N ARG A 221 -27.92 9.79 -5.63
CA ARG A 221 -27.75 10.39 -6.94
C ARG A 221 -27.86 11.91 -6.80
N GLN A 222 -27.20 12.54 -5.82
CA GLN A 222 -26.97 13.97 -5.94
C GLN A 222 -26.42 14.15 -7.36
N ASN A 223 -27.18 14.88 -8.20
CA ASN A 223 -26.58 15.59 -9.31
C ASN A 223 -25.59 16.51 -8.61
N TYR A 224 -24.39 15.99 -8.35
CA TYR A 224 -23.25 16.80 -7.99
C TYR A 224 -23.25 17.86 -9.07
N GLY A 225 -23.59 19.09 -8.70
CA GLY A 225 -23.81 20.15 -9.66
C GLY A 225 -22.66 20.18 -10.66
N GLU A 226 -22.98 20.53 -11.90
CA GLU A 226 -22.06 20.83 -12.99
C GLU A 226 -21.21 22.08 -12.66
N GLY A 227 -20.62 22.11 -11.47
CA GLY A 227 -19.72 23.14 -10.98
C GLY A 227 -18.30 22.59 -10.91
N PRO A 228 -17.28 23.43 -11.13
CA PRO A 228 -15.89 23.02 -11.07
C PRO A 228 -15.58 22.42 -9.69
N ARG A 229 -15.16 21.16 -9.68
CA ARG A 229 -14.70 20.49 -8.46
C ARG A 229 -13.22 20.78 -8.27
N ASN A 230 -12.81 21.08 -7.04
CA ASN A 230 -11.40 21.28 -6.73
C ASN A 230 -10.64 19.93 -6.86
N PRO A 231 -9.68 19.80 -7.82
CA PRO A 231 -8.89 18.58 -8.00
C PRO A 231 -8.09 18.18 -6.76
N ASP A 232 -7.74 19.14 -5.89
CA ASP A 232 -6.99 18.87 -4.66
C ASP A 232 -7.77 17.99 -3.66
N ASN A 233 -9.09 17.87 -3.82
CA ASN A 233 -9.96 17.04 -2.97
C ASN A 233 -10.44 15.79 -3.68
N MET A 234 -9.83 15.43 -4.82
CA MET A 234 -10.20 14.24 -5.59
C MET A 234 -9.36 13.05 -5.15
N GLY A 235 -10.03 11.93 -4.85
CA GLY A 235 -9.38 10.66 -4.61
C GLY A 235 -8.64 10.20 -5.87
N SER A 236 -7.40 9.77 -5.70
CA SER A 236 -6.58 9.28 -6.80
C SER A 236 -5.79 8.04 -6.37
N PRO A 237 -5.93 6.90 -7.08
CA PRO A 237 -5.13 5.72 -6.77
C PRO A 237 -3.67 5.95 -7.15
N TYR A 238 -2.78 5.19 -6.51
CA TYR A 238 -1.36 5.18 -6.85
C TYR A 238 -1.12 4.37 -8.13
N VAL A 239 -0.19 4.83 -8.96
CA VAL A 239 0.31 4.07 -10.11
C VAL A 239 1.30 3.02 -9.61
N PRO A 240 1.10 1.72 -9.89
CA PRO A 240 2.04 0.66 -9.52
C PRO A 240 3.45 0.94 -10.05
N ILE A 241 4.47 0.79 -9.21
CA ILE A 241 5.85 1.22 -9.50
C ILE A 241 6.49 0.45 -10.68
N ASP A 242 6.02 -0.77 -10.97
CA ASP A 242 6.44 -1.56 -12.13
C ASP A 242 5.75 -1.15 -13.45
N ASN A 243 4.95 -0.09 -13.45
CA ASN A 243 4.25 0.40 -14.62
C ASN A 243 5.22 1.15 -15.59
N TRP A 244 4.99 0.99 -16.90
CA TRP A 244 5.76 1.59 -17.99
C TRP A 244 5.89 3.12 -17.91
N VAL A 245 4.96 3.78 -17.22
CA VAL A 245 4.95 5.24 -17.10
C VAL A 245 6.16 5.78 -16.34
N TYR A 246 6.73 5.05 -15.37
CA TYR A 246 7.86 5.56 -14.57
C TYR A 246 9.12 5.78 -15.43
N PRO A 247 9.59 4.79 -16.23
CA PRO A 247 10.65 5.03 -17.21
C PRO A 247 10.38 6.19 -18.18
N ALA A 248 9.13 6.37 -18.62
CA ALA A 248 8.76 7.47 -19.51
C ALA A 248 8.85 8.84 -18.81
N PHE A 249 8.32 8.95 -17.59
CA PHE A 249 8.42 10.16 -16.76
C PHE A 249 9.87 10.49 -16.39
N ASP A 250 10.70 9.48 -16.09
CA ASP A 250 12.11 9.68 -15.80
C ASP A 250 12.86 10.27 -16.99
N ARG A 251 12.57 9.78 -18.20
CA ARG A 251 13.15 10.32 -19.43
C ARG A 251 12.71 11.77 -19.67
N LEU A 252 11.42 12.08 -19.52
CA LEU A 252 10.91 13.47 -19.64
C LEU A 252 11.50 14.41 -18.57
N THR A 253 11.69 13.91 -17.35
CA THR A 253 12.29 14.67 -16.24
C THR A 253 13.77 14.94 -16.50
N ALA A 254 14.52 13.92 -16.92
CA ALA A 254 15.94 14.04 -17.23
C ALA A 254 16.20 14.97 -18.43
N LEU A 255 15.34 14.94 -19.46
CA LEU A 255 15.37 15.87 -20.58
C LEU A 255 14.93 17.29 -20.18
N GLY A 256 14.21 17.45 -19.05
CA GLY A 256 13.87 18.74 -18.47
C GLY A 256 12.52 19.30 -18.83
N TYR A 257 11.67 18.49 -19.48
CA TYR A 257 10.28 18.84 -19.73
C TYR A 257 9.47 18.87 -18.43
N ILE A 258 9.83 18.02 -17.46
CA ILE A 258 9.23 17.97 -16.14
C ILE A 258 10.28 18.38 -15.10
N LYS A 259 9.98 19.40 -14.28
CA LYS A 259 10.90 19.94 -13.26
C LYS A 259 10.35 19.78 -11.84
N SER A 260 9.04 19.56 -11.67
CA SER A 260 8.41 19.42 -10.36
C SER A 260 8.31 17.98 -9.82
N ALA A 261 8.62 16.94 -10.59
CA ALA A 261 8.51 15.52 -10.19
C ALA A 261 9.44 15.07 -9.05
N PHE A 262 8.90 14.60 -7.92
CA PHE A 262 9.70 14.11 -6.79
C PHE A 262 10.06 12.63 -6.96
N VAL A 263 11.23 12.34 -7.54
CA VAL A 263 11.66 10.98 -7.92
C VAL A 263 12.09 10.12 -6.73
N GLY A 264 12.49 10.73 -5.60
CA GLY A 264 12.89 10.01 -4.39
C GLY A 264 11.72 9.43 -3.58
N GLN A 265 10.47 9.62 -4.02
CA GLN A 265 9.25 9.16 -3.35
C GLN A 265 8.27 8.56 -4.37
N ARG A 266 8.20 7.22 -4.42
CA ARG A 266 7.25 6.48 -5.28
C ARG A 266 6.42 5.51 -4.43
N PRO A 267 5.17 5.20 -4.82
CA PRO A 267 4.50 5.58 -6.06
C PRO A 267 3.89 7.00 -6.05
N TRP A 268 3.62 7.54 -7.25
CA TRP A 268 2.82 8.76 -7.47
C TRP A 268 1.34 8.41 -7.70
N THR A 269 0.44 9.33 -7.36
CA THR A 269 -0.98 9.19 -7.69
C THR A 269 -1.22 9.50 -9.17
N ARG A 270 -2.29 8.95 -9.75
CA ARG A 270 -2.66 9.24 -11.15
C ARG A 270 -2.89 10.75 -11.39
N MET A 271 -3.44 11.48 -10.43
CA MET A 271 -3.63 12.93 -10.50
C MET A 271 -2.29 13.68 -10.44
N GLU A 272 -1.31 13.22 -9.67
CA GLU A 272 0.04 13.80 -9.68
C GLU A 272 0.71 13.57 -11.03
N CYS A 273 0.56 12.38 -11.63
CA CYS A 273 1.04 12.12 -12.99
C CYS A 273 0.43 13.08 -14.02
N ALA A 274 -0.89 13.31 -13.96
CA ALA A 274 -1.57 14.27 -14.83
C ALA A 274 -1.06 15.71 -14.62
N ARG A 275 -0.83 16.13 -13.37
CA ARG A 275 -0.25 17.46 -13.06
C ARG A 275 1.17 17.61 -13.61
N LEU A 276 1.96 16.54 -13.62
CA LEU A 276 3.29 16.53 -14.22
C LEU A 276 3.24 16.60 -15.75
N LEU A 277 2.20 16.04 -16.38
CA LEU A 277 1.97 16.16 -17.83
C LEU A 277 1.50 17.57 -18.22
N ASP A 278 0.66 18.20 -17.41
CA ASP A 278 0.26 19.60 -17.59
C ASP A 278 1.50 20.53 -17.58
N GLU A 279 2.44 20.31 -16.66
CA GLU A 279 3.74 21.01 -16.66
C GLU A 279 4.57 20.73 -17.94
N ALA A 280 4.54 19.50 -18.45
CA ALA A 280 5.29 19.11 -19.63
C ALA A 280 4.75 19.77 -20.89
N ASP A 281 3.44 19.91 -21.02
CA ASP A 281 2.77 20.52 -22.18
C ASP A 281 3.22 21.97 -22.40
N GLU A 282 3.22 22.78 -21.34
CA GLU A 282 3.67 24.18 -21.37
C GLU A 282 5.09 24.32 -21.95
N ARG A 283 5.97 23.33 -21.70
CA ARG A 283 7.36 23.33 -22.17
C ARG A 283 7.51 22.77 -23.57
N LEU A 284 6.77 21.72 -23.91
CA LEU A 284 6.76 21.17 -25.26
C LEU A 284 6.20 22.18 -26.28
N GLY A 285 5.28 23.06 -25.86
CA GLY A 285 4.78 24.16 -26.68
C GLY A 285 5.77 25.31 -26.95
N SER A 286 6.87 25.41 -26.19
CA SER A 286 7.79 26.57 -26.22
C SER A 286 9.20 26.29 -26.78
N GLU A 287 9.58 25.03 -27.01
CA GLU A 287 10.91 24.64 -27.51
C GLU A 287 10.87 23.89 -28.86
N PRO A 288 11.93 23.97 -29.70
CA PRO A 288 12.02 23.20 -30.95
C PRO A 288 11.96 21.68 -30.67
N LYS A 289 10.96 21.01 -31.24
CA LYS A 289 10.54 19.64 -30.91
C LYS A 289 11.64 18.59 -31.12
N ALA A 290 12.02 17.89 -30.06
CA ALA A 290 12.56 16.53 -30.20
C ALA A 290 11.37 15.58 -30.37
N HIS A 291 11.21 15.00 -31.56
CA HIS A 291 10.11 14.10 -31.92
C HIS A 291 9.83 13.00 -30.87
N GLU A 292 10.89 12.55 -30.20
CA GLU A 292 10.86 11.45 -29.23
C GLU A 292 10.18 11.86 -27.91
N ALA A 293 10.47 13.06 -27.40
CA ALA A 293 9.84 13.59 -26.19
C ALA A 293 8.34 13.84 -26.41
N GLN A 294 7.97 14.34 -27.58
CA GLN A 294 6.56 14.51 -27.96
C GLN A 294 5.84 13.15 -27.98
N SER A 295 6.43 12.12 -28.59
CA SER A 295 5.80 10.80 -28.65
C SER A 295 5.56 10.18 -27.26
N LEU A 296 6.51 10.36 -26.33
CA LEU A 296 6.36 9.92 -24.94
C LEU A 296 5.22 10.67 -24.24
N TYR A 297 5.17 11.99 -24.41
CA TYR A 297 4.10 12.83 -23.88
C TYR A 297 2.73 12.41 -24.42
N ASP A 298 2.58 12.24 -25.73
CA ASP A 298 1.30 11.88 -26.37
C ASP A 298 0.74 10.55 -25.84
N GLU A 299 1.61 9.55 -25.60
CA GLU A 299 1.21 8.26 -25.05
C GLU A 299 0.83 8.36 -23.56
N LEU A 300 1.55 9.18 -22.78
CA LEU A 300 1.20 9.43 -21.38
C LEU A 300 -0.12 10.21 -21.27
N VAL A 301 -0.38 11.17 -22.15
CA VAL A 301 -1.68 11.88 -22.23
C VAL A 301 -2.83 10.90 -22.48
N GLN A 302 -2.62 9.88 -23.32
CA GLN A 302 -3.62 8.83 -23.53
C GLN A 302 -3.86 7.99 -22.28
N GLU A 303 -2.80 7.63 -21.53
CA GLU A 303 -2.90 6.86 -20.28
C GLU A 303 -3.62 7.64 -19.16
N PHE A 304 -3.41 8.96 -19.08
CA PHE A 304 -3.94 9.82 -18.02
C PHE A 304 -5.06 10.75 -18.49
N SER A 305 -5.74 10.43 -19.60
CA SER A 305 -6.73 11.33 -20.22
C SER A 305 -7.88 11.71 -19.27
N GLU A 306 -8.34 10.77 -18.44
CA GLU A 306 -9.40 11.02 -17.46
C GLU A 306 -8.93 11.95 -16.34
N GLU A 307 -7.69 11.77 -15.86
CA GLU A 307 -7.12 12.63 -14.84
C GLU A 307 -6.85 14.04 -15.36
N LEU A 308 -6.44 14.20 -16.62
CA LEU A 308 -6.31 15.50 -17.27
C LEU A 308 -7.67 16.22 -17.34
N HIS A 309 -8.74 15.55 -17.80
CA HIS A 309 -10.09 16.14 -17.78
C HIS A 309 -10.56 16.52 -16.37
N ARG A 310 -10.16 15.77 -15.34
CA ARG A 310 -10.48 16.09 -13.93
C ARG A 310 -9.76 17.34 -13.44
N LEU A 311 -8.52 17.58 -13.89
CA LEU A 311 -7.82 18.85 -13.63
C LEU A 311 -8.58 20.04 -14.24
N ASP A 312 -9.23 19.84 -15.40
CA ASP A 312 -10.10 20.82 -16.06
C ASP A 312 -11.52 20.92 -15.47
N GLY A 313 -11.80 20.22 -14.36
CA GLY A 313 -13.05 20.31 -13.61
C GLY A 313 -14.07 19.20 -13.89
N ALA A 314 -13.71 18.14 -14.64
CA ALA A 314 -14.56 16.99 -14.83
C ALA A 314 -14.89 16.26 -13.52
N ALA A 315 -15.98 15.51 -13.52
CA ALA A 315 -16.38 14.72 -12.35
C ALA A 315 -15.40 13.55 -12.10
N ASN A 316 -15.16 13.28 -10.82
CA ASN A 316 -14.33 12.15 -10.38
C ASN A 316 -15.22 11.02 -9.86
N LEU A 317 -15.88 10.31 -10.77
CA LEU A 317 -16.60 9.07 -10.49
C LEU A 317 -16.30 8.05 -11.60
N SER A 318 -15.41 7.11 -11.32
CA SER A 318 -15.10 6.06 -12.28
C SER A 318 -14.67 4.75 -11.63
N ALA A 319 -14.75 3.68 -12.40
CA ALA A 319 -14.14 2.39 -12.10
C ALA A 319 -13.53 1.80 -13.38
N SER A 320 -12.37 1.17 -13.27
CA SER A 320 -11.65 0.55 -14.38
C SER A 320 -10.98 -0.76 -13.98
N VAL A 321 -10.84 -1.65 -14.96
CA VAL A 321 -9.83 -2.70 -14.94
C VAL A 321 -8.61 -2.16 -15.68
N ASP A 322 -7.47 -2.13 -15.01
CA ASP A 322 -6.26 -1.47 -15.53
C ASP A 322 -5.41 -2.45 -16.33
N SER A 323 -5.28 -3.69 -15.84
CA SER A 323 -4.53 -4.71 -16.55
C SER A 323 -4.97 -6.12 -16.16
N ILE A 324 -4.80 -7.05 -17.10
CA ILE A 324 -4.87 -8.49 -16.88
C ILE A 324 -3.59 -9.07 -17.49
N TYR A 325 -2.86 -9.89 -16.75
CA TYR A 325 -1.61 -10.45 -17.24
C TYR A 325 -1.40 -11.89 -16.81
N THR A 326 -0.59 -12.60 -17.59
CA THR A 326 0.00 -13.86 -17.18
C THR A 326 1.48 -13.87 -17.55
N ARG A 327 2.32 -14.22 -16.60
CA ARG A 327 3.78 -14.36 -16.73
C ARG A 327 4.16 -15.79 -16.41
N VAL A 328 4.77 -16.45 -17.38
CA VAL A 328 5.41 -17.75 -17.19
C VAL A 328 6.91 -17.53 -17.07
N THR A 329 7.52 -18.10 -16.04
CA THR A 329 8.96 -18.04 -15.80
C THR A 329 9.52 -19.45 -15.64
N GLY A 330 10.44 -19.84 -16.51
CA GLY A 330 11.24 -21.05 -16.38
C GLY A 330 12.62 -20.73 -15.81
N ILE A 331 13.04 -21.44 -14.77
CA ILE A 331 14.39 -21.35 -14.21
C ILE A 331 15.06 -22.71 -14.37
N SER A 332 16.23 -22.75 -15.02
CA SER A 332 17.06 -23.95 -15.13
C SER A 332 18.31 -23.79 -14.25
N GLY A 333 18.55 -24.75 -13.36
CA GLY A 333 19.59 -24.65 -12.32
C GLY A 333 19.08 -23.97 -11.05
N THR A 334 19.85 -24.08 -9.97
CA THR A 334 19.44 -23.62 -8.64
C THR A 334 19.50 -22.08 -8.53
N PRO A 335 18.36 -21.40 -8.29
CA PRO A 335 18.35 -19.96 -8.06
C PRO A 335 18.73 -19.61 -6.62
N LEU A 336 19.26 -18.41 -6.42
CA LEU A 336 19.43 -17.80 -5.10
C LEU A 336 18.13 -17.13 -4.66
N ARG A 337 17.77 -17.30 -3.38
CA ARG A 337 16.49 -16.82 -2.82
C ARG A 337 16.63 -16.05 -1.50
N ASP A 338 17.85 -15.94 -0.98
CA ASP A 338 18.14 -15.30 0.31
C ASP A 338 18.96 -14.03 0.09
N GLY A 339 18.25 -12.92 -0.11
CA GLY A 339 18.86 -11.59 -0.26
C GLY A 339 19.33 -10.97 1.06
N TYR A 340 19.06 -11.61 2.20
CA TYR A 340 19.50 -11.13 3.50
C TYR A 340 20.94 -11.57 3.79
N HIS A 341 21.29 -12.81 3.44
CA HIS A 341 22.61 -13.38 3.67
C HIS A 341 23.50 -13.47 2.42
N PHE A 342 22.90 -13.68 1.25
CA PHE A 342 23.64 -14.03 0.04
C PHE A 342 23.26 -13.10 -1.12
N GLY A 343 22.20 -13.45 -1.85
CA GLY A 343 21.72 -12.75 -3.03
C GLY A 343 20.41 -13.34 -3.52
N GLN A 344 19.85 -12.73 -4.57
CA GLN A 344 18.59 -13.16 -5.17
C GLN A 344 18.71 -13.19 -6.69
N THR A 345 18.17 -14.25 -7.29
CA THR A 345 18.11 -14.39 -8.74
C THR A 345 17.10 -13.43 -9.34
N ILE A 346 15.89 -13.36 -8.77
CA ILE A 346 14.87 -12.39 -9.16
C ILE A 346 14.78 -11.31 -8.08
N ILE A 347 15.02 -10.06 -8.46
CA ILE A 347 15.03 -8.88 -7.59
C ILE A 347 13.88 -7.93 -7.89
N ASN A 348 13.47 -7.13 -6.91
CA ASN A 348 12.43 -6.11 -7.05
C ASN A 348 11.09 -6.65 -7.62
N ASP A 349 10.77 -7.91 -7.30
CA ASP A 349 9.58 -8.63 -7.77
C ASP A 349 8.60 -8.93 -6.62
N TYR A 350 8.47 -7.99 -5.67
CA TYR A 350 7.45 -7.96 -4.63
C TYR A 350 7.42 -9.21 -3.72
N GLY A 351 8.59 -9.81 -3.47
CA GLY A 351 8.69 -11.03 -2.66
C GLY A 351 7.84 -12.19 -3.18
N ARG A 352 7.70 -12.34 -4.51
CA ARG A 352 7.03 -13.50 -5.09
C ARG A 352 7.89 -14.75 -4.89
N PRO A 353 7.28 -15.90 -4.53
CA PRO A 353 8.02 -17.14 -4.45
C PRO A 353 8.46 -17.60 -5.85
N TYR A 354 9.64 -18.20 -5.92
CA TYR A 354 10.13 -18.86 -7.11
C TYR A 354 11.08 -20.01 -6.75
N GLY A 355 11.23 -20.96 -7.66
CA GLY A 355 12.15 -22.07 -7.57
C GLY A 355 12.61 -22.56 -8.95
N GLU A 356 13.55 -23.50 -8.95
CA GLU A 356 13.97 -24.18 -10.19
C GLU A 356 12.78 -24.88 -10.85
N GLY A 357 12.61 -24.70 -12.16
CA GLY A 357 11.49 -25.23 -12.94
C GLY A 357 10.48 -24.16 -13.35
N TYR A 358 9.21 -24.57 -13.45
CA TYR A 358 8.11 -23.74 -13.94
C TYR A 358 7.51 -22.90 -12.81
N ASN A 359 7.42 -21.60 -13.02
CA ASN A 359 6.78 -20.63 -12.13
C ASN A 359 5.74 -19.84 -12.94
N ASN A 360 4.61 -19.47 -12.32
CA ASN A 360 3.58 -18.68 -12.98
C ASN A 360 3.04 -17.57 -12.07
N VAL A 361 2.72 -16.44 -12.68
CA VAL A 361 1.94 -15.38 -12.05
C VAL A 361 0.84 -14.97 -13.02
N SER A 362 -0.42 -15.05 -12.61
CA SER A 362 -1.56 -14.59 -13.40
C SER A 362 -2.36 -13.59 -12.60
N GLY A 363 -2.38 -12.33 -13.04
CA GLY A 363 -2.87 -11.21 -12.25
C GLY A 363 -3.90 -10.34 -12.94
N ILE A 364 -4.64 -9.61 -12.12
CA ILE A 364 -5.58 -8.57 -12.53
C ILE A 364 -5.45 -7.37 -11.59
N SER A 365 -5.52 -6.17 -12.16
CA SER A 365 -5.53 -4.92 -11.42
C SER A 365 -6.67 -4.02 -11.86
N GLY A 366 -7.12 -3.16 -10.96
CA GLY A 366 -8.14 -2.16 -11.26
C GLY A 366 -8.26 -1.14 -10.15
N HIS A 367 -8.97 -0.05 -10.45
CA HIS A 367 -9.20 1.01 -9.49
C HIS A 367 -10.60 1.61 -9.63
N ALA A 368 -11.00 2.35 -8.60
CA ALA A 368 -12.21 3.14 -8.60
C ALA A 368 -12.02 4.43 -7.81
N VAL A 369 -12.76 5.46 -8.18
CA VAL A 369 -12.69 6.80 -7.60
C VAL A 369 -14.10 7.37 -7.47
N ALA A 370 -14.36 8.08 -6.38
CA ALA A 370 -15.64 8.73 -6.12
C ALA A 370 -15.44 9.94 -5.20
N GLY A 371 -15.44 11.15 -5.78
CA GLY A 371 -15.16 12.38 -5.03
C GLY A 371 -13.78 12.31 -4.36
N PRO A 372 -13.67 12.43 -3.02
CA PRO A 372 -12.39 12.30 -2.31
C PRO A 372 -11.92 10.85 -2.12
N LEU A 373 -12.77 9.85 -2.42
CA LEU A 373 -12.46 8.45 -2.20
C LEU A 373 -11.74 7.83 -3.41
N SER A 374 -10.81 6.94 -3.11
CA SER A 374 -10.07 6.13 -4.07
C SER A 374 -9.98 4.69 -3.56
N PHE A 375 -10.03 3.75 -4.49
CA PHE A 375 -9.84 2.34 -4.25
C PHE A 375 -8.91 1.80 -5.34
N SER A 376 -7.98 0.94 -4.98
CA SER A 376 -7.11 0.22 -5.92
C SER A 376 -6.93 -1.21 -5.46
N PHE A 377 -6.80 -2.12 -6.42
CA PHE A 377 -6.58 -3.53 -6.17
C PHE A 377 -5.64 -4.12 -7.24
N ARG A 378 -4.81 -5.07 -6.79
CA ARG A 378 -3.99 -5.94 -7.63
C ARG A 378 -3.91 -7.31 -6.97
N GLY A 379 -4.52 -8.30 -7.61
CA GLY A 379 -4.55 -9.69 -7.14
C GLY A 379 -3.93 -10.64 -8.15
N GLU A 380 -3.31 -11.70 -7.67
CA GLU A 380 -2.57 -12.66 -8.50
C GLU A 380 -2.79 -14.10 -8.05
N TYR A 381 -3.03 -14.99 -8.99
CA TYR A 381 -2.69 -16.41 -8.81
C TYR A 381 -1.18 -16.57 -8.98
N GLN A 382 -0.52 -17.28 -8.05
CA GLN A 382 0.91 -17.55 -8.10
C GLN A 382 1.16 -19.05 -7.98
N HIS A 383 2.01 -19.56 -8.86
CA HIS A 383 2.56 -20.90 -8.83
C HIS A 383 4.07 -20.86 -8.67
N ALA A 384 4.60 -21.61 -7.70
CA ALA A 384 6.03 -21.87 -7.57
C ALA A 384 6.27 -23.35 -7.20
N PRO A 385 7.29 -24.00 -7.77
CA PRO A 385 7.60 -25.39 -7.47
C PRO A 385 8.10 -25.53 -6.03
N ALA A 386 7.93 -26.71 -5.44
CA ALA A 386 8.48 -27.00 -4.12
C ALA A 386 10.00 -26.79 -4.11
N VAL A 387 10.52 -26.20 -3.04
CA VAL A 387 11.95 -26.02 -2.85
C VAL A 387 12.38 -26.61 -1.51
N ALA A 388 13.41 -27.44 -1.55
CA ALA A 388 14.00 -28.00 -0.35
C ALA A 388 14.57 -26.90 0.56
N SER A 389 14.60 -27.18 1.86
CA SER A 389 15.35 -26.35 2.80
C SER A 389 16.83 -26.49 2.56
N ASP A 390 17.59 -25.43 2.85
CA ASP A 390 19.04 -25.49 2.78
C ASP A 390 19.60 -26.53 3.76
N PRO A 391 20.78 -27.10 3.46
CA PRO A 391 21.46 -28.05 4.34
C PRO A 391 21.66 -27.54 5.79
N PRO A 392 21.68 -28.42 6.80
CA PRO A 392 21.75 -28.01 8.21
C PRO A 392 22.97 -27.15 8.58
N ASP A 393 24.10 -27.32 7.91
CA ASP A 393 25.31 -26.52 8.09
C ASP A 393 25.14 -25.08 7.58
N VAL A 394 24.45 -24.90 6.46
CA VAL A 394 24.03 -23.57 5.94
C VAL A 394 23.11 -22.88 6.93
N LEU A 395 22.06 -23.57 7.38
CA LEU A 395 21.09 -23.03 8.34
C LEU A 395 21.75 -22.68 9.69
N GLN A 396 22.76 -23.44 10.10
CA GLN A 396 23.55 -23.12 11.29
C GLN A 396 24.45 -21.90 11.08
N ALA A 397 25.06 -21.75 9.90
CA ALA A 397 25.91 -20.61 9.59
C ALA A 397 25.11 -19.30 9.58
N THR A 398 23.94 -19.28 8.93
CA THR A 398 23.05 -18.11 8.89
C THR A 398 22.49 -17.80 10.28
N ALA A 399 21.96 -18.78 11.00
CA ALA A 399 21.43 -18.58 12.35
C ALA A 399 22.48 -18.04 13.35
N ARG A 400 23.73 -18.52 13.26
CA ARG A 400 24.83 -17.99 14.08
C ARG A 400 25.12 -16.53 13.76
N GLN A 401 25.10 -16.15 12.48
CA GLN A 401 25.31 -14.77 12.07
C GLN A 401 24.21 -13.84 12.59
N ASP A 402 22.97 -14.32 12.65
CA ASP A 402 21.83 -13.53 13.13
C ASP A 402 21.70 -13.54 14.65
N GLY A 403 22.39 -14.43 15.35
CA GLY A 403 22.19 -14.66 16.79
C GLY A 403 20.82 -15.27 17.07
N ALA A 404 20.37 -16.18 16.19
CA ALA A 404 19.11 -16.90 16.25
C ALA A 404 19.33 -18.42 16.28
N LEU A 405 18.24 -19.19 16.23
CA LEU A 405 18.30 -20.65 16.07
C LEU A 405 18.01 -21.04 14.61
N PRO A 406 18.63 -22.12 14.09
CA PRO A 406 18.41 -22.59 12.73
C PRO A 406 16.93 -22.88 12.47
N LEU A 407 16.41 -22.38 11.35
CA LEU A 407 15.03 -22.58 10.92
C LEU A 407 15.02 -23.07 9.46
N PRO A 408 14.25 -24.12 9.11
CA PRO A 408 14.10 -24.53 7.73
C PRO A 408 13.55 -23.40 6.85
N ASN A 409 14.13 -23.19 5.67
CA ASN A 409 13.78 -22.13 4.72
C ASN A 409 13.24 -22.67 3.37
N GLY A 410 12.90 -23.97 3.34
CA GLY A 410 12.21 -24.61 2.23
C GLY A 410 10.70 -24.37 2.27
N PHE A 411 10.03 -24.59 1.15
CA PHE A 411 8.57 -24.54 1.05
C PHE A 411 8.02 -25.62 0.12
N SER A 412 6.81 -26.11 0.39
CA SER A 412 6.07 -26.97 -0.52
C SER A 412 5.60 -26.20 -1.76
N THR A 413 5.19 -26.89 -2.82
CA THR A 413 4.59 -26.25 -4.01
C THR A 413 3.54 -25.23 -3.59
N ILE A 414 3.65 -24.03 -4.14
CA ILE A 414 2.75 -22.92 -3.86
C ILE A 414 1.79 -22.83 -5.04
N ASP A 415 0.49 -22.87 -4.73
CA ASP A 415 -0.61 -22.62 -5.65
C ASP A 415 -1.66 -21.81 -4.89
N HIS A 416 -1.59 -20.48 -5.00
CA HIS A 416 -2.46 -19.61 -4.21
C HIS A 416 -2.89 -18.36 -4.94
N PHE A 417 -4.02 -17.79 -4.51
CA PHE A 417 -4.37 -16.42 -4.84
C PHE A 417 -3.84 -15.49 -3.75
N ARG A 418 -3.08 -14.47 -4.15
CA ARG A 418 -2.47 -13.48 -3.28
C ARG A 418 -2.90 -12.09 -3.70
N LEU A 419 -3.30 -11.29 -2.72
CA LEU A 419 -3.44 -9.85 -2.91
C LEU A 419 -2.06 -9.22 -2.78
N LEU A 420 -1.62 -8.58 -3.87
CA LEU A 420 -0.35 -7.90 -3.93
C LEU A 420 -0.49 -6.49 -3.37
N ASP A 421 -1.39 -5.71 -3.95
CA ASP A 421 -1.76 -4.38 -3.47
C ASP A 421 -3.29 -4.30 -3.31
N ILE A 422 -3.74 -3.67 -2.24
CA ILE A 422 -5.12 -3.27 -2.04
C ILE A 422 -5.13 -2.04 -1.16
N ALA A 423 -5.70 -0.94 -1.62
CA ALA A 423 -5.72 0.30 -0.86
C ALA A 423 -7.04 1.04 -1.02
N VAL A 424 -7.55 1.53 0.10
CA VAL A 424 -8.61 2.55 0.14
C VAL A 424 -7.98 3.85 0.61
N GLY A 425 -8.25 4.95 -0.09
CA GLY A 425 -7.71 6.25 0.25
C GLY A 425 -8.77 7.35 0.23
N VAL A 426 -8.61 8.34 1.11
CA VAL A 426 -9.35 9.60 1.10
C VAL A 426 -8.38 10.75 0.89
N THR A 427 -8.72 11.69 0.00
CA THR A 427 -7.88 12.84 -0.32
C THR A 427 -8.57 14.14 0.05
N LEU A 428 -7.87 15.00 0.79
CA LEU A 428 -8.30 16.36 1.12
C LEU A 428 -7.11 17.31 0.96
N LYS A 429 -7.23 18.34 0.14
CA LYS A 429 -6.18 19.35 -0.12
C LYS A 429 -4.81 18.74 -0.44
N ASN A 430 -4.76 17.75 -1.34
CA ASN A 430 -3.57 16.99 -1.71
C ASN A 430 -2.93 16.18 -0.57
N LEU A 431 -3.59 16.04 0.59
CA LEU A 431 -3.22 15.09 1.62
C LEU A 431 -4.07 13.84 1.45
N GLN A 432 -3.44 12.72 1.13
CA GLN A 432 -4.10 11.43 1.01
C GLN A 432 -3.80 10.57 2.24
N ILE A 433 -4.87 10.13 2.91
CA ILE A 433 -4.81 9.10 3.95
C ILE A 433 -5.30 7.82 3.32
N SER A 434 -4.48 6.76 3.34
CA SER A 434 -4.81 5.47 2.73
C SER A 434 -4.46 4.31 3.64
N PHE A 435 -5.24 3.24 3.55
CA PHE A 435 -5.05 2.02 4.33
C PHE A 435 -5.18 0.79 3.44
N GLY A 436 -4.28 -0.17 3.67
CA GLY A 436 -4.30 -1.48 3.03
C GLY A 436 -2.90 -1.98 2.70
N LYS A 437 -2.79 -3.01 1.87
CA LYS A 437 -1.52 -3.59 1.46
C LYS A 437 -0.92 -2.74 0.34
N GLN A 438 0.21 -2.11 0.58
CA GLN A 438 0.76 -1.07 -0.29
C GLN A 438 2.27 -1.22 -0.49
N SER A 439 2.71 -0.97 -1.72
CA SER A 439 4.11 -0.93 -2.12
C SER A 439 4.67 0.48 -2.03
N LEU A 440 5.94 0.61 -1.64
CA LEU A 440 6.66 1.88 -1.54
C LEU A 440 8.08 1.72 -2.09
N GLU A 441 8.63 2.80 -2.64
CA GLU A 441 10.05 2.89 -3.01
C GLU A 441 10.58 4.29 -2.63
N LEU A 442 11.53 4.32 -1.69
CA LEU A 442 11.93 5.53 -0.96
C LEU A 442 13.35 6.02 -1.26
N GLY A 443 13.69 6.07 -2.54
CA GLY A 443 14.94 6.63 -3.05
C GLY A 443 14.90 6.81 -4.57
N PRO A 444 15.87 7.55 -5.15
CA PRO A 444 15.87 7.90 -6.58
C PRO A 444 16.43 6.80 -7.50
N GLY A 445 16.98 5.71 -6.96
CA GLY A 445 17.62 4.67 -7.75
C GLY A 445 16.65 3.59 -8.23
N ASP A 446 16.64 3.34 -9.55
CA ASP A 446 15.72 2.36 -10.18
C ASP A 446 16.07 0.91 -9.83
N GLY A 447 17.32 0.66 -9.41
CA GLY A 447 17.72 -0.65 -8.91
C GLY A 447 17.21 -1.02 -7.53
N GLY A 448 16.37 -0.21 -6.89
CA GLY A 448 15.84 -0.44 -5.54
C GLY A 448 16.53 0.41 -4.46
N SER A 449 15.74 1.14 -3.68
CA SER A 449 16.27 2.01 -2.62
C SER A 449 16.95 1.25 -1.46
N LEU A 450 17.92 1.89 -0.81
CA LEU A 450 18.55 1.40 0.41
C LEU A 450 17.64 1.46 1.64
N LEU A 451 16.64 2.34 1.67
CA LEU A 451 15.72 2.45 2.81
C LEU A 451 14.56 1.47 2.67
N LEU A 452 13.81 1.53 1.58
CA LEU A 452 12.66 0.66 1.34
C LEU A 452 12.40 0.54 -0.16
N SER A 453 12.31 -0.68 -0.66
CA SER A 453 12.22 -1.04 -2.07
C SER A 453 11.07 -2.03 -2.31
N ARG A 454 10.98 -2.52 -3.56
CA ARG A 454 10.01 -3.54 -3.99
C ARG A 454 10.56 -4.96 -3.94
N ASN A 455 11.68 -5.14 -3.24
CA ASN A 455 12.34 -6.43 -3.15
C ASN A 455 11.57 -7.40 -2.24
N ALA A 456 10.92 -6.88 -1.20
CA ALA A 456 10.01 -7.61 -0.35
C ALA A 456 8.55 -7.42 -0.77
N GLU A 457 7.66 -8.21 -0.14
CA GLU A 457 6.23 -8.06 -0.38
C GLU A 457 5.68 -6.73 0.15
N PRO A 458 4.57 -6.23 -0.45
CA PRO A 458 3.93 -5.00 0.01
C PRO A 458 3.42 -5.12 1.45
N LEU A 459 3.48 -4.04 2.21
CA LEU A 459 3.14 -4.04 3.64
C LEU A 459 1.70 -3.65 3.87
N LEU A 460 1.04 -4.28 4.85
CA LEU A 460 -0.22 -3.75 5.39
C LEU A 460 0.08 -2.49 6.17
N MET A 461 -0.35 -1.34 5.66
CA MET A 461 0.00 -0.04 6.24
C MET A 461 -1.14 0.98 6.19
N LEU A 462 -1.14 1.86 7.17
CA LEU A 462 -1.70 3.20 7.10
C LEU A 462 -0.64 4.13 6.51
N ARG A 463 -0.99 4.88 5.47
CA ARG A 463 -0.13 5.87 4.80
C ARG A 463 -0.79 7.24 4.80
N ILE A 464 -0.02 8.26 5.11
CA ILE A 464 -0.37 9.68 5.02
C ILE A 464 0.64 10.32 4.06
N ASP A 465 0.18 10.69 2.87
CA ASP A 465 1.03 11.22 1.80
C ASP A 465 0.53 12.61 1.37
N GLN A 466 1.45 13.57 1.30
CA GLN A 466 1.23 14.82 0.59
C GLN A 466 1.48 14.54 -0.90
N VAL A 467 0.43 14.15 -1.63
CA VAL A 467 0.54 13.54 -2.97
C VAL A 467 1.06 14.49 -4.04
N SER A 468 0.86 15.80 -3.82
CA SER A 468 1.38 16.87 -4.67
C SER A 468 2.26 17.81 -3.84
N PRO A 469 3.39 18.31 -4.36
CA PRO A 469 4.32 19.14 -3.60
C PRO A 469 3.67 20.41 -3.04
N MET A 470 3.97 20.73 -1.78
CA MET A 470 3.47 21.94 -1.13
C MET A 470 4.58 22.96 -0.88
N ARG A 471 4.21 24.22 -0.66
CA ARG A 471 5.13 25.26 -0.19
C ARG A 471 4.84 25.59 1.27
N ILE A 472 5.85 25.44 2.12
CA ILE A 472 5.79 25.84 3.53
C ILE A 472 6.29 27.30 3.65
N PRO A 473 5.50 28.21 4.23
CA PRO A 473 5.93 29.59 4.46
C PRO A 473 7.29 29.67 5.17
N GLY A 474 8.17 30.54 4.69
CA GLY A 474 9.54 30.68 5.21
C GLY A 474 10.48 29.60 4.64
N ILE A 475 10.27 28.33 4.97
CA ILE A 475 11.18 27.21 4.62
C ILE A 475 11.32 27.07 3.10
N SER A 476 10.21 27.09 2.37
CA SER A 476 10.21 26.91 0.91
C SER A 476 10.79 28.08 0.12
N ARG A 477 11.20 29.17 0.78
CA ARG A 477 11.98 30.24 0.11
C ARG A 477 13.42 29.80 -0.16
N ILE A 478 13.96 28.93 0.69
CA ILE A 478 15.35 28.44 0.62
C ILE A 478 15.36 27.02 0.03
N LEU A 479 14.50 26.15 0.54
CA LEU A 479 14.51 24.72 0.19
C LEU A 479 13.55 24.38 -0.97
N GLY A 480 12.78 25.35 -1.46
CA GLY A 480 11.77 25.14 -2.49
C GLY A 480 10.58 24.30 -2.01
N PRO A 481 9.76 23.76 -2.94
CA PRO A 481 8.64 22.89 -2.59
C PRO A 481 9.09 21.66 -1.80
N VAL A 482 8.21 21.15 -0.96
CA VAL A 482 8.43 19.96 -0.14
C VAL A 482 7.36 18.92 -0.42
N ARG A 483 7.75 17.65 -0.43
CA ARG A 483 6.85 16.50 -0.40
C ARG A 483 7.14 15.65 0.83
N THR A 484 6.09 15.25 1.53
CA THR A 484 6.19 14.50 2.79
C THR A 484 5.34 13.26 2.75
N GLN A 485 5.87 12.15 3.26
CA GLN A 485 5.16 10.90 3.40
C GLN A 485 5.44 10.27 4.77
N PHE A 486 4.38 9.77 5.41
CA PHE A 486 4.46 8.95 6.62
C PHE A 486 3.71 7.63 6.39
N PHE A 487 4.22 6.54 6.93
CA PHE A 487 3.47 5.28 7.00
C PHE A 487 3.70 4.57 8.34
N LEU A 488 2.71 3.77 8.74
CA LEU A 488 2.78 2.81 9.83
C LEU A 488 2.21 1.49 9.31
N GLY A 489 3.04 0.46 9.28
CA GLY A 489 2.69 -0.87 8.83
C GLY A 489 3.07 -1.98 9.81
N GLN A 490 2.57 -3.17 9.53
CA GLN A 490 2.88 -4.38 10.29
C GLN A 490 3.68 -5.34 9.41
N LEU A 491 4.76 -5.89 9.95
CA LEU A 491 5.58 -6.90 9.28
C LEU A 491 4.91 -8.28 9.39
N SER A 492 5.34 -9.19 8.53
CA SER A 492 4.99 -10.60 8.51
C SER A 492 6.26 -11.45 8.44
N GLY A 493 6.15 -12.73 8.81
CA GLY A 493 7.26 -13.69 8.76
C GLY A 493 8.50 -13.35 9.58
N GLN A 494 8.35 -12.49 10.61
CA GLN A 494 9.38 -12.32 11.63
C GLN A 494 9.34 -13.52 12.57
N HIS A 495 10.50 -14.13 12.78
CA HIS A 495 10.64 -15.37 13.54
C HIS A 495 11.25 -15.15 14.91
N TRP A 496 12.23 -14.24 15.02
CA TRP A 496 13.08 -14.17 16.19
C TRP A 496 13.19 -12.74 16.73
N VAL A 497 12.84 -12.56 18.01
CA VAL A 497 13.02 -11.30 18.76
C VAL A 497 13.79 -11.57 20.03
N PHE A 498 14.89 -10.86 20.24
CA PHE A 498 15.70 -10.92 21.44
C PHE A 498 15.28 -9.84 22.45
N SER A 499 14.70 -10.36 23.52
CA SER A 499 14.09 -9.76 24.69
C SER A 499 14.75 -9.93 26.05
N ASP A 500 15.38 -8.94 26.66
CA ASP A 500 15.81 -9.02 28.07
C ASP A 500 16.60 -10.31 28.39
N GLY A 501 17.64 -10.57 27.60
CA GLY A 501 18.46 -11.79 27.74
C GLY A 501 17.84 -13.07 27.16
N LYS A 502 16.62 -13.02 26.62
CA LYS A 502 15.88 -14.16 26.09
C LYS A 502 15.57 -14.03 24.60
N LEU A 503 15.77 -15.10 23.85
CA LEU A 503 15.31 -15.19 22.45
C LEU A 503 13.88 -15.74 22.40
N PHE A 504 12.97 -14.98 21.80
CA PHE A 504 11.58 -15.36 21.52
C PHE A 504 11.44 -15.79 20.06
N GLY A 505 10.73 -16.89 19.80
CA GLY A 505 10.52 -17.43 18.45
C GLY A 505 10.50 -18.97 18.43
N PRO A 506 10.40 -19.60 17.24
CA PRO A 506 10.29 -18.98 15.91
C PRO A 506 8.88 -18.46 15.59
N ASN A 507 7.89 -18.80 16.42
CA ASN A 507 6.50 -18.38 16.25
C ASN A 507 6.20 -17.19 17.16
N LEU A 508 6.31 -15.97 16.63
CA LEU A 508 5.97 -14.77 17.35
C LEU A 508 4.45 -14.60 17.39
N GLY A 509 3.86 -14.50 18.58
CA GLY A 509 2.41 -14.28 18.73
C GLY A 509 1.93 -12.91 18.27
N THR A 510 2.83 -11.92 18.16
CA THR A 510 2.52 -10.62 17.56
C THR A 510 3.73 -10.18 16.75
N GLN A 511 3.52 -9.99 15.45
CA GLN A 511 4.57 -9.55 14.54
C GLN A 511 4.96 -8.08 14.84
N PRO A 512 6.24 -7.72 14.71
CA PRO A 512 6.70 -6.34 14.82
C PRO A 512 6.02 -5.41 13.81
N TYR A 513 6.04 -4.13 14.13
CA TYR A 513 5.56 -3.03 13.32
C TYR A 513 6.74 -2.24 12.76
N ILE A 514 6.49 -1.53 11.66
CA ILE A 514 7.43 -0.61 11.06
C ILE A 514 6.70 0.71 10.80
N HIS A 515 7.32 1.83 11.14
CA HIS A 515 6.87 3.12 10.64
C HIS A 515 8.00 3.83 9.93
N GLY A 516 7.65 4.71 9.00
CA GLY A 516 8.64 5.48 8.26
C GLY A 516 8.15 6.85 7.87
N THR A 517 9.10 7.76 7.74
CA THR A 517 8.87 9.15 7.32
C THR A 517 9.87 9.49 6.21
N LYS A 518 9.41 10.16 5.16
CA LYS A 518 10.26 10.71 4.09
C LYS A 518 9.88 12.16 3.83
N LEU A 519 10.87 13.03 3.74
CA LEU A 519 10.72 14.42 3.34
C LEU A 519 11.69 14.68 2.18
N SER A 520 11.20 15.23 1.08
CA SER A 520 12.04 15.65 -0.04
C SER A 520 11.80 17.11 -0.36
N PHE A 521 12.86 17.79 -0.76
CA PHE A 521 12.88 19.21 -1.10
C PHE A 521 13.41 19.41 -2.51
N LYS A 522 12.91 20.44 -3.18
CA LYS A 522 13.41 20.89 -4.49
C LYS A 522 13.83 22.35 -4.48
N PRO A 523 15.06 22.66 -4.00
CA PRO A 523 15.56 24.05 -3.97
C PRO A 523 15.65 24.68 -5.36
N THR A 524 15.89 23.87 -6.38
CA THR A 524 15.88 24.30 -7.78
C THR A 524 15.17 23.27 -8.64
N ALA A 525 14.84 23.64 -9.88
CA ALA A 525 14.30 22.73 -10.88
C ALA A 525 15.21 21.54 -11.26
N ASN A 526 16.49 21.58 -10.87
CA ASN A 526 17.49 20.58 -11.25
C ASN A 526 18.03 19.79 -10.05
N LEU A 527 17.66 20.16 -8.82
CA LEU A 527 18.14 19.52 -7.59
C LEU A 527 16.95 19.11 -6.73
N GLU A 528 16.85 17.82 -6.49
CA GLU A 528 16.04 17.23 -5.43
C GLU A 528 16.98 16.66 -4.37
N PHE A 529 16.65 16.83 -3.10
CA PHE A 529 17.27 16.04 -2.03
C PHE A 529 16.22 15.62 -1.03
N GLY A 530 16.44 14.47 -0.39
CA GLY A 530 15.53 13.85 0.55
C GLY A 530 16.21 13.39 1.81
N MET A 531 15.44 13.34 2.89
CA MET A 531 15.79 12.73 4.16
C MET A 531 14.64 11.83 4.60
N GLY A 532 14.96 10.69 5.18
CA GLY A 532 13.93 9.81 5.71
C GLY A 532 14.46 8.89 6.78
N ALA A 533 13.55 8.20 7.45
CA ALA A 533 13.87 7.18 8.43
C ALA A 533 12.80 6.11 8.48
N THR A 534 13.19 4.90 8.88
CA THR A 534 12.27 3.83 9.27
C THR A 534 12.66 3.27 10.62
N ILE A 535 11.67 2.90 11.42
CA ILE A 535 11.87 2.32 12.74
C ILE A 535 11.04 1.05 12.88
N LEU A 536 11.70 -0.06 13.21
CA LEU A 536 11.05 -1.31 13.60
C LEU A 536 10.81 -1.28 15.10
N PHE A 537 9.59 -1.58 15.52
CA PHE A 537 9.21 -1.62 16.93
C PHE A 537 8.15 -2.69 17.19
N GLY A 538 7.85 -2.99 18.44
CA GLY A 538 6.87 -4.01 18.78
C GLY A 538 7.49 -5.37 19.10
N GLY A 539 6.72 -6.29 19.68
CA GLY A 539 7.15 -7.66 19.97
C GLY A 539 6.57 -8.20 21.27
N PRO A 540 6.99 -9.41 21.70
CA PRO A 540 6.47 -10.07 22.90
C PRO A 540 6.60 -9.25 24.20
N ASP A 541 7.66 -8.46 24.34
CA ASP A 541 7.99 -7.65 25.53
C ASP A 541 7.88 -6.12 25.28
N LEU A 542 7.65 -5.71 24.03
CA LEU A 542 7.44 -4.33 23.63
C LEU A 542 6.05 -4.23 22.95
N PRO A 543 4.95 -4.23 23.71
CA PRO A 543 3.62 -4.20 23.10
C PRO A 543 3.39 -2.86 22.38
N PHE A 544 2.63 -2.90 21.29
CA PHE A 544 2.15 -1.68 20.64
C PHE A 544 1.22 -0.93 21.62
N THR A 545 1.70 0.19 22.14
CA THR A 545 0.94 1.18 22.90
C THR A 545 1.28 2.56 22.35
N TRP A 546 0.41 3.55 22.51
CA TRP A 546 0.73 4.93 22.11
C TRP A 546 2.00 5.45 22.78
N HIS A 547 2.26 5.05 24.02
CA HIS A 547 3.49 5.38 24.72
C HIS A 547 4.74 4.78 24.03
N ASN A 548 4.74 3.48 23.76
CA ASN A 548 5.88 2.82 23.11
C ASN A 548 6.06 3.29 21.66
N PHE A 549 4.97 3.54 20.93
CA PHE A 549 5.01 4.15 19.61
C PHE A 549 5.60 5.55 19.64
N LEU A 550 5.22 6.42 20.58
CA LEU A 550 5.81 7.76 20.65
C LEU A 550 7.29 7.71 21.05
N ARG A 551 7.70 6.75 21.89
CA ARG A 551 9.11 6.54 22.27
C ARG A 551 10.01 6.28 21.08
N THR A 552 9.53 5.66 19.99
CA THR A 552 10.36 5.36 18.81
C THR A 552 10.94 6.61 18.14
N PHE A 553 10.31 7.78 18.32
CA PHE A 553 10.75 9.03 17.69
C PHE A 553 11.92 9.71 18.40
N TYR A 554 12.16 9.39 19.68
CA TYR A 554 13.14 10.14 20.50
C TYR A 554 14.03 9.28 21.41
N ALA A 555 13.63 8.06 21.77
CA ALA A 555 14.41 7.22 22.67
C ALA A 555 15.59 6.56 21.93
N ASN A 556 16.76 6.55 22.58
CA ASN A 556 17.93 5.78 22.16
C ASN A 556 18.38 4.93 23.35
N ALA A 557 18.49 3.61 23.16
CA ALA A 557 18.93 2.69 24.21
C ALA A 557 19.66 1.48 23.61
N VAL A 558 20.24 0.65 24.46
CA VAL A 558 20.90 -0.59 24.04
C VAL A 558 19.87 -1.58 23.48
N PRO A 559 20.06 -2.13 22.26
CA PRO A 559 19.09 -3.04 21.65
C PRO A 559 18.74 -4.25 22.54
N GLY A 560 17.45 -4.58 22.62
CA GLY A 560 16.94 -5.74 23.39
C GLY A 560 16.78 -5.51 24.89
N THR A 561 16.98 -4.27 25.37
CA THR A 561 16.69 -3.86 26.76
C THR A 561 15.27 -3.29 26.89
N ALA A 562 14.73 -3.16 28.10
CA ALA A 562 13.38 -2.57 28.30
C ALA A 562 13.28 -1.09 27.88
N SER A 563 14.41 -0.37 27.85
CA SER A 563 14.47 1.02 27.38
C SER A 563 14.58 1.14 25.86
N ASP A 564 14.89 0.04 25.16
CA ASP A 564 14.91 -0.04 23.69
C ASP A 564 13.52 0.19 23.12
N ALA A 565 13.39 1.26 22.35
CA ALA A 565 12.13 1.63 21.69
C ALA A 565 12.00 1.02 20.29
N GLY A 566 13.09 0.52 19.70
CA GLY A 566 13.08 0.03 18.34
C GLY A 566 14.39 0.25 17.60
N ASP A 567 14.38 -0.18 16.35
CA ASP A 567 15.55 -0.25 15.49
C ASP A 567 15.45 0.77 14.35
N ARG A 568 16.33 1.77 14.36
CA ARG A 568 16.24 2.97 13.52
C ARG A 568 17.28 2.97 12.40
N ARG A 569 16.78 3.26 11.20
CA ARG A 569 17.58 3.55 10.01
C ARG A 569 17.23 4.93 9.47
N SER A 570 18.24 5.65 9.00
CA SER A 570 18.07 6.96 8.38
C SER A 570 18.72 7.00 7.00
N THR A 571 18.10 7.74 6.08
CA THR A 571 18.56 7.91 4.70
C THR A 571 18.70 9.38 4.34
N PHE A 572 19.63 9.65 3.45
CA PHE A 572 19.75 10.90 2.70
C PHE A 572 19.95 10.55 1.23
N ASP A 573 19.19 11.18 0.35
CA ASP A 573 19.26 10.97 -1.08
C ASP A 573 19.25 12.29 -1.84
N PHE A 574 19.75 12.27 -3.07
CA PHE A 574 19.60 13.41 -3.99
C PHE A 574 19.53 12.97 -5.44
N SER A 575 18.95 13.83 -6.28
CA SER A 575 18.99 13.76 -7.73
C SER A 575 19.35 15.12 -8.29
N TYR A 576 20.30 15.16 -9.23
CA TYR A 576 20.87 16.38 -9.76
C TYR A 576 21.10 16.32 -11.28
N ARG A 577 20.45 17.21 -12.03
CA ARG A 577 20.72 17.43 -13.45
C ARG A 577 21.96 18.30 -13.62
N VAL A 578 23.02 17.72 -14.16
CA VAL A 578 24.37 18.31 -14.13
C VAL A 578 24.45 19.58 -15.01
N PRO A 579 24.94 20.72 -14.48
CA PRO A 579 25.12 21.94 -15.27
C PRO A 579 25.97 21.70 -16.52
N ARG A 580 25.62 22.35 -17.63
CA ARG A 580 26.21 22.15 -18.98
C ARG A 580 25.99 20.76 -19.61
N LEU A 581 25.45 19.81 -18.86
CA LEU A 581 25.08 18.46 -19.33
C LEU A 581 23.60 18.15 -19.02
N ARG A 582 22.76 19.17 -18.82
CA ARG A 582 21.38 18.99 -18.33
C ARG A 582 20.50 18.17 -19.26
N ASP A 583 20.82 18.14 -20.55
CA ASP A 583 20.08 17.38 -21.54
C ASP A 583 20.62 15.94 -21.68
N TRP A 584 21.70 15.61 -20.98
CA TRP A 584 22.50 14.40 -21.19
C TRP A 584 22.74 13.58 -19.92
N LEU A 585 22.75 14.20 -18.74
CA LEU A 585 23.18 13.54 -17.52
C LEU A 585 22.42 14.03 -16.28
N THR A 586 21.79 13.06 -15.62
CA THR A 586 21.33 13.17 -14.23
C THR A 586 22.18 12.26 -13.37
N ILE A 587 22.72 12.78 -12.27
CA ILE A 587 23.37 11.97 -11.23
C ILE A 587 22.47 11.89 -10.01
N TYR A 588 22.53 10.78 -9.29
CA TYR A 588 21.77 10.60 -8.06
C TYR A 588 22.53 9.76 -7.05
N ALA A 589 22.17 9.91 -5.78
CA ALA A 589 22.68 9.07 -4.71
C ALA A 589 21.57 8.72 -3.73
N ASP A 590 21.68 7.55 -3.11
CA ASP A 590 20.90 7.13 -1.95
C ASP A 590 21.91 6.66 -0.90
N SER A 591 21.81 7.12 0.34
CA SER A 591 22.70 6.75 1.43
C SER A 591 21.91 6.31 2.64
N LEU A 592 22.48 5.40 3.42
CA LEU A 592 21.83 4.80 4.58
C LEU A 592 22.81 4.68 5.74
N VAL A 593 22.34 4.98 6.95
CA VAL A 593 23.03 4.71 8.21
C VAL A 593 22.11 4.00 9.20
N GLU A 594 22.72 3.12 10.00
CA GLU A 594 22.09 2.49 11.16
C GLU A 594 22.40 3.30 12.42
N ASP A 595 21.42 3.44 13.30
CA ASP A 595 21.52 4.10 14.63
C ASP A 595 21.88 5.59 14.65
N GLU A 596 22.13 6.21 13.50
CA GLU A 596 22.42 7.66 13.35
C GLU A 596 21.20 8.46 12.85
N TYR A 597 21.15 9.75 13.18
CA TYR A 597 20.03 10.61 12.76
C TYR A 597 20.02 10.90 11.26
N SER A 598 21.19 10.95 10.62
CA SER A 598 21.32 11.25 9.19
C SER A 598 22.64 10.72 8.65
N PRO A 599 22.69 10.22 7.40
CA PRO A 599 23.95 9.95 6.72
C PRO A 599 24.83 11.19 6.49
N LEU A 600 24.26 12.39 6.47
CA LEU A 600 25.04 13.62 6.31
C LEU A 600 25.98 13.82 7.50
N GLY A 601 27.29 13.79 7.23
CA GLY A 601 28.33 13.89 8.25
C GLY A 601 28.69 12.56 8.93
N SER A 602 28.08 11.45 8.50
CA SER A 602 28.46 10.11 8.97
C SER A 602 29.83 9.70 8.41
N THR A 603 30.61 8.98 9.21
CA THR A 603 31.86 8.34 8.79
C THR A 603 31.65 6.93 8.25
N ARG A 604 30.42 6.41 8.33
CA ARG A 604 30.08 5.02 7.98
C ARG A 604 28.79 4.86 7.13
N PRO A 605 28.51 5.71 6.13
CA PRO A 605 27.33 5.54 5.30
C PRO A 605 27.49 4.37 4.33
N SER A 606 26.42 3.57 4.20
CA SER A 606 26.20 2.78 2.99
C SER A 606 25.75 3.74 1.89
N MET A 607 26.17 3.49 0.64
CA MET A 607 25.85 4.40 -0.46
C MET A 607 25.53 3.64 -1.74
N ARG A 608 24.61 4.23 -2.49
CA ARG A 608 24.31 3.95 -3.88
C ARG A 608 24.58 5.23 -4.66
N LEU A 609 25.30 5.12 -5.77
CA LEU A 609 25.54 6.19 -6.71
C LEU A 609 25.02 5.76 -8.08
N GLY A 610 24.34 6.67 -8.77
CA GLY A 610 23.79 6.40 -10.09
C GLY A 610 23.98 7.54 -11.07
N MET A 611 24.05 7.17 -12.34
CA MET A 611 24.11 8.06 -13.49
C MET A 611 23.06 7.62 -14.50
N TYR A 612 22.25 8.56 -14.97
CA TYR A 612 21.24 8.34 -16.00
C TYR A 612 21.48 9.27 -17.19
N PHE A 613 21.63 8.66 -18.36
CA PHE A 613 21.76 9.31 -19.65
C PHE A 613 20.49 9.07 -20.47
N PRO A 614 19.56 10.05 -20.58
CA PRO A 614 18.27 9.85 -21.26
C PRO A 614 18.36 9.74 -22.79
N LYS A 615 19.56 10.02 -23.33
CA LYS A 615 19.91 9.88 -24.75
C LYS A 615 21.43 9.74 -24.91
N ILE A 616 21.87 9.00 -25.92
CA ILE A 616 23.29 8.89 -26.31
C ILE A 616 23.55 9.76 -27.56
N PRO A 617 24.73 10.40 -27.68
CA PRO A 617 25.05 11.20 -28.86
C PRO A 617 24.83 10.43 -30.16
N LYS A 618 24.06 11.03 -31.08
CA LYS A 618 23.65 10.46 -32.38
C LYS A 618 22.64 9.28 -32.32
N ILE A 619 22.25 8.82 -31.13
CA ILE A 619 21.27 7.74 -30.94
C ILE A 619 20.30 8.19 -29.85
N ALA A 620 19.38 9.09 -30.21
CA ALA A 620 18.55 9.75 -29.21
C ALA A 620 17.48 8.84 -28.57
N ASN A 621 17.17 7.70 -29.21
CA ASN A 621 16.33 6.60 -28.69
C ASN A 621 17.03 5.60 -27.78
N LEU A 622 18.32 5.78 -27.49
CA LEU A 622 19.08 4.93 -26.58
C LEU A 622 19.32 5.67 -25.27
N ASP A 623 18.86 5.12 -24.16
CA ASP A 623 19.26 5.55 -22.83
C ASP A 623 20.25 4.57 -22.18
N LEU A 624 20.99 5.07 -21.19
CA LEU A 624 21.97 4.30 -20.43
C LEU A 624 21.85 4.67 -18.95
N ARG A 625 21.84 3.66 -18.09
CA ARG A 625 21.89 3.84 -16.64
C ARG A 625 22.99 2.99 -16.03
N LEU A 626 23.70 3.56 -15.07
CA LEU A 626 24.80 2.94 -14.36
C LEU A 626 24.61 3.19 -12.88
N GLU A 627 24.67 2.14 -12.06
CA GLU A 627 24.54 2.23 -10.61
C GLU A 627 25.64 1.40 -9.92
N GLY A 628 26.26 1.99 -8.89
CA GLY A 628 27.14 1.29 -7.95
C GLY A 628 26.53 1.37 -6.56
N VAL A 629 26.66 0.30 -5.77
CA VAL A 629 26.07 0.22 -4.44
C VAL A 629 26.95 -0.59 -3.50
N TYR A 630 27.03 -0.15 -2.24
CA TYR A 630 27.71 -0.89 -1.19
C TYR A 630 27.03 -0.75 0.18
N THR A 631 27.05 -1.84 0.95
CA THR A 631 26.70 -1.96 2.36
C THR A 631 27.85 -2.56 3.18
N ASP A 632 28.95 -2.98 2.54
CA ASP A 632 30.23 -3.37 3.17
C ASP A 632 31.07 -2.14 3.56
N VAL A 633 30.51 -1.27 4.39
CA VAL A 633 31.06 0.05 4.71
C VAL A 633 32.59 0.01 4.99
N PRO A 634 33.41 0.75 4.20
CA PRO A 634 34.87 0.74 4.34
C PRO A 634 35.33 1.12 5.75
N GLY A 635 36.28 0.34 6.31
CA GLY A 635 36.86 0.60 7.63
C GLY A 635 35.96 0.22 8.81
N GLN A 636 34.75 -0.29 8.57
CA GLN A 636 33.89 -0.80 9.63
C GLN A 636 34.40 -2.15 10.17
N LYS A 637 34.46 -2.28 11.50
CA LYS A 637 34.91 -3.52 12.16
C LYS A 637 33.80 -4.56 12.34
N ASN A 638 32.56 -4.10 12.48
CA ASN A 638 31.40 -4.97 12.65
C ASN A 638 30.88 -5.43 11.28
N THR A 639 30.93 -6.72 11.02
CA THR A 639 30.48 -7.33 9.76
C THR A 639 28.97 -7.55 9.76
N GLY A 640 28.29 -7.23 8.65
CA GLY A 640 26.88 -7.52 8.43
C GLY A 640 25.93 -6.72 9.32
N PHE A 641 26.35 -5.54 9.79
CA PHE A 641 25.55 -4.71 10.71
C PHE A 641 24.41 -3.95 10.01
N ILE A 642 24.58 -3.56 8.75
CA ILE A 642 23.51 -2.96 7.94
C ILE A 642 22.37 -3.97 7.81
N TYR A 643 21.12 -3.53 8.01
CA TYR A 643 19.90 -4.34 8.03
C TYR A 643 19.79 -5.39 9.14
N ALA A 644 20.74 -5.44 10.06
CA ALA A 644 20.71 -6.33 11.23
C ALA A 644 20.35 -5.55 12.50
N ASN A 645 19.83 -6.25 13.50
CA ASN A 645 19.52 -5.64 14.78
C ASN A 645 19.67 -6.61 15.96
N GLY A 646 20.06 -6.07 17.12
CA GLY A 646 20.26 -6.86 18.34
C GLY A 646 18.96 -7.37 18.99
N ARG A 647 17.82 -6.71 18.76
CA ARG A 647 16.48 -7.12 19.18
C ARG A 647 15.79 -7.90 18.05
N TYR A 648 15.64 -7.34 16.85
CA TYR A 648 14.96 -8.00 15.73
C TYR A 648 15.92 -8.91 14.96
N ARG A 649 16.00 -10.19 15.35
CA ARG A 649 16.98 -11.13 14.79
C ARG A 649 16.63 -11.63 13.39
N SER A 650 15.37 -11.50 12.98
CA SER A 650 14.95 -11.67 11.58
C SER A 650 15.34 -10.49 10.67
N GLY A 651 15.89 -9.41 11.25
CA GLY A 651 16.44 -8.28 10.51
C GLY A 651 15.40 -7.38 9.85
N TYR A 652 15.88 -6.55 8.92
CA TYR A 652 15.05 -5.62 8.15
C TYR A 652 14.30 -6.33 6.99
N THR A 653 13.52 -7.33 7.33
CA THR A 653 12.84 -8.22 6.39
C THR A 653 11.32 -8.17 6.53
N ASN A 654 10.62 -8.63 5.51
CA ASN A 654 9.20 -8.93 5.55
C ASN A 654 8.96 -10.24 4.78
N ASP A 655 8.39 -11.24 5.47
CA ASP A 655 8.24 -12.61 4.97
C ASP A 655 9.57 -13.23 4.49
N GLY A 656 10.64 -13.00 5.26
CA GLY A 656 12.01 -13.47 4.95
C GLY A 656 12.71 -12.70 3.82
N GLN A 657 12.02 -11.78 3.13
CA GLN A 657 12.59 -10.97 2.05
C GLN A 657 13.08 -9.63 2.60
N LEU A 658 14.25 -9.17 2.16
CA LEU A 658 14.79 -7.89 2.59
C LEU A 658 13.93 -6.73 2.06
N LEU A 659 13.49 -5.83 2.95
CA LEU A 659 12.66 -4.66 2.62
C LEU A 659 13.39 -3.63 1.76
N ALA A 660 14.71 -3.71 1.66
CA ALA A 660 15.61 -2.73 1.08
C ALA A 660 16.27 -3.23 -0.21
N SER A 661 17.44 -2.69 -0.56
CA SER A 661 18.17 -2.99 -1.80
C SER A 661 18.63 -4.44 -1.87
N TRP A 662 18.51 -5.05 -3.06
CA TRP A 662 18.95 -6.42 -3.35
C TRP A 662 20.42 -6.72 -3.05
N ILE A 663 21.26 -5.70 -2.90
CA ILE A 663 22.68 -5.84 -2.54
C ILE A 663 22.88 -6.56 -1.20
N GLY A 664 21.88 -6.55 -0.33
CA GLY A 664 21.91 -7.30 0.93
C GLY A 664 22.87 -6.72 1.96
N ARG A 665 23.26 -7.60 2.91
CA ARG A 665 24.18 -7.28 4.01
C ARG A 665 25.62 -7.48 3.58
N GLN A 666 26.49 -6.57 3.98
CA GLN A 666 27.94 -6.65 3.71
C GLN A 666 28.25 -6.88 2.22
N GLY A 667 27.44 -6.29 1.35
CA GLY A 667 27.54 -6.45 -0.09
C GLY A 667 28.14 -5.23 -0.76
N ARG A 668 28.82 -5.43 -1.88
CA ARG A 668 29.22 -4.38 -2.83
C ARG A 668 28.98 -4.84 -4.25
N GLY A 669 28.74 -3.89 -5.14
CA GLY A 669 28.53 -4.22 -6.54
C GLY A 669 27.89 -3.09 -7.30
N GLY A 670 27.21 -3.46 -8.37
CA GLY A 670 26.59 -2.50 -9.26
C GLY A 670 25.88 -3.16 -10.41
N GLN A 671 25.18 -2.34 -11.17
CA GLN A 671 24.47 -2.76 -12.35
C GLN A 671 24.48 -1.65 -13.40
N GLY A 672 24.42 -2.04 -14.66
CA GLY A 672 24.31 -1.12 -15.76
C GLY A 672 23.39 -1.69 -16.82
N TRP A 673 22.57 -0.84 -17.41
CA TRP A 673 21.66 -1.26 -18.48
C TRP A 673 21.45 -0.16 -19.51
N ALA A 674 21.23 -0.60 -20.74
CA ALA A 674 20.95 0.27 -21.87
C ALA A 674 19.60 -0.10 -22.49
N THR A 675 18.76 0.91 -22.71
CA THR A 675 17.41 0.73 -23.24
C THR A 675 17.29 1.39 -24.61
N TYR A 676 16.98 0.61 -25.63
CA TYR A 676 16.61 1.13 -26.94
C TYR A 676 15.09 1.21 -27.07
N TRP A 677 14.58 2.41 -27.32
CA TRP A 677 13.15 2.70 -27.46
C TRP A 677 12.73 2.68 -28.93
N PHE A 678 11.92 1.69 -29.32
CA PHE A 678 11.28 1.68 -30.64
C PHE A 678 10.05 2.59 -30.68
N SER A 679 9.34 2.66 -29.55
CA SER A 679 8.22 3.56 -29.29
C SER A 679 8.13 3.82 -27.78
N PRO A 680 7.25 4.74 -27.32
CA PRO A 680 7.01 4.98 -25.89
C PRO A 680 6.70 3.73 -25.04
N ARG A 681 6.19 2.66 -25.66
CA ARG A 681 5.80 1.41 -24.97
C ARG A 681 6.44 0.15 -25.57
N SER A 682 7.34 0.30 -26.54
CA SER A 682 8.07 -0.82 -27.13
C SER A 682 9.56 -0.57 -27.05
N LYS A 683 10.27 -1.42 -26.31
CA LYS A 683 11.68 -1.23 -25.97
C LYS A 683 12.42 -2.55 -25.87
N PHE A 684 13.74 -2.48 -26.05
CA PHE A 684 14.67 -3.56 -25.82
C PHE A 684 15.73 -3.11 -24.82
N GLU A 685 16.05 -3.96 -23.84
CA GLU A 685 16.98 -3.68 -22.76
C GLU A 685 18.05 -4.77 -22.67
N VAL A 686 19.29 -4.36 -22.45
CA VAL A 686 20.39 -5.23 -22.05
C VAL A 686 20.98 -4.73 -20.75
N ALA A 687 21.20 -5.64 -19.81
CA ALA A 687 21.65 -5.32 -18.47
C ALA A 687 22.75 -6.28 -17.98
N TYR A 688 23.61 -5.76 -17.12
CA TYR A 688 24.59 -6.52 -16.36
C TYR A 688 24.48 -6.14 -14.88
N ARG A 689 24.55 -7.13 -14.00
CA ARG A 689 24.56 -6.95 -12.55
C ARG A 689 25.70 -7.77 -11.93
N HIS A 690 26.40 -7.16 -10.99
CA HIS A 690 27.44 -7.78 -10.19
C HIS A 690 27.16 -7.53 -8.71
N ALA A 691 27.31 -8.57 -7.89
CA ALA A 691 27.24 -8.51 -6.44
C ALA A 691 28.38 -9.32 -5.84
N GLU A 692 29.01 -8.80 -4.78
CA GLU A 692 30.01 -9.49 -3.99
C GLU A 692 29.70 -9.26 -2.51
N VAL A 693 29.64 -10.34 -1.75
CA VAL A 693 29.50 -10.33 -0.29
C VAL A 693 30.87 -10.54 0.32
N ASP A 694 31.26 -9.68 1.26
CA ASP A 694 32.58 -9.73 1.88
C ASP A 694 32.83 -11.07 2.58
N LYS A 695 34.04 -11.60 2.45
CA LYS A 695 34.45 -12.90 3.00
C LYS A 695 34.27 -13.00 4.52
N ALA A 696 34.35 -11.88 5.23
CA ALA A 696 34.16 -11.85 6.68
C ALA A 696 32.70 -12.09 7.09
N PHE A 697 31.74 -12.02 6.17
CA PHE A 697 30.32 -12.27 6.40
C PHE A 697 29.90 -13.61 5.79
N ILE A 698 29.70 -14.63 6.63
CA ILE A 698 29.26 -15.99 6.23
C ILE A 698 30.14 -16.58 5.09
N GLY A 699 31.45 -16.33 5.12
CA GLY A 699 32.40 -16.83 4.11
C GLY A 699 32.36 -16.11 2.75
N GLY A 700 31.50 -15.10 2.60
CA GLY A 700 31.35 -14.27 1.41
C GLY A 700 30.84 -15.01 0.17
N GLY A 701 30.95 -14.35 -0.97
CA GLY A 701 30.59 -14.92 -2.26
C GLY A 701 30.33 -13.86 -3.31
N ARG A 702 29.95 -14.30 -4.51
CA ARG A 702 29.66 -13.38 -5.61
C ARG A 702 28.58 -13.91 -6.54
N LEU A 703 27.95 -12.98 -7.25
CA LEU A 703 26.97 -13.21 -8.30
C LEU A 703 27.25 -12.27 -9.48
N ASN A 704 27.13 -12.81 -10.69
CA ASN A 704 27.13 -12.07 -11.94
C ASN A 704 25.91 -12.48 -12.75
N ASP A 705 25.23 -11.50 -13.32
CA ASP A 705 23.99 -11.68 -14.06
C ASP A 705 24.04 -10.84 -15.34
N PHE A 706 23.73 -11.49 -16.46
CA PHE A 706 23.53 -10.86 -17.76
C PHE A 706 22.08 -11.06 -18.18
N ARG A 707 21.37 -9.97 -18.47
CA ARG A 707 19.96 -10.00 -18.84
C ARG A 707 19.71 -9.29 -20.15
N GLY A 708 18.83 -9.86 -20.96
CA GLY A 708 18.22 -9.22 -22.13
C GLY A 708 16.70 -9.27 -22.02
N GLY A 709 16.02 -8.19 -22.40
CA GLY A 709 14.56 -8.09 -22.32
C GLY A 709 13.97 -7.30 -23.46
N ILE A 710 12.72 -7.63 -23.83
CA ILE A 710 11.92 -6.89 -24.80
C ILE A 710 10.52 -6.67 -24.21
N ASP A 711 10.02 -5.45 -24.35
CA ASP A 711 8.62 -5.11 -24.17
C ASP A 711 8.09 -4.66 -25.52
N TRP A 712 6.98 -5.24 -25.99
CA TRP A 712 6.43 -4.94 -27.30
C TRP A 712 4.91 -4.76 -27.25
N MET A 713 4.43 -3.60 -27.69
CA MET A 713 3.00 -3.36 -27.90
C MET A 713 2.57 -3.99 -29.23
N VAL A 714 1.96 -5.17 -29.16
CA VAL A 714 1.42 -5.88 -30.32
C VAL A 714 0.19 -5.15 -30.88
N ARG A 715 -0.63 -4.62 -29.98
CA ARG A 715 -1.79 -3.75 -30.25
C ARG A 715 -1.87 -2.71 -29.15
N LYS A 716 -2.71 -1.69 -29.32
CA LYS A 716 -2.91 -0.61 -28.32
C LYS A 716 -3.36 -1.12 -26.94
N ASP A 717 -3.98 -2.29 -26.88
CA ASP A 717 -4.50 -2.93 -25.68
C ASP A 717 -3.74 -4.20 -25.28
N LEU A 718 -2.70 -4.62 -26.02
CA LEU A 718 -2.03 -5.90 -25.83
C LEU A 718 -0.52 -5.77 -25.94
N ALA A 719 0.18 -6.05 -24.84
CA ALA A 719 1.63 -6.12 -24.77
C ALA A 719 2.11 -7.57 -24.62
N LEU A 720 3.24 -7.84 -25.26
CA LEU A 720 4.04 -9.04 -25.07
C LEU A 720 5.41 -8.63 -24.53
N SER A 721 5.80 -9.18 -23.40
CA SER A 721 7.13 -8.99 -22.82
C SER A 721 7.87 -10.32 -22.74
N GLY A 722 9.17 -10.29 -23.01
CA GLY A 722 10.04 -11.46 -22.89
C GLY A 722 11.38 -11.07 -22.29
N SER A 723 11.95 -11.93 -21.45
CA SER A 723 13.30 -11.72 -20.92
C SER A 723 14.06 -13.01 -20.72
N MET A 724 15.38 -12.94 -20.86
CA MET A 724 16.31 -14.02 -20.56
C MET A 724 17.43 -13.47 -19.68
N GLN A 725 17.77 -14.21 -18.62
CA GLN A 725 18.82 -13.90 -17.68
C GLN A 725 19.74 -15.12 -17.54
N TYR A 726 21.04 -14.91 -17.67
CA TYR A 726 22.06 -15.89 -17.35
C TYR A 726 22.81 -15.43 -16.11
N GLU A 727 22.77 -16.26 -15.07
CA GLU A 727 23.37 -15.96 -13.78
C GLU A 727 24.45 -16.97 -13.44
N GLN A 728 25.56 -16.48 -12.89
CA GLN A 728 26.62 -17.28 -12.29
C GLN A 728 26.85 -16.81 -10.86
N TRP A 729 26.81 -17.74 -9.90
CA TRP A 729 27.04 -17.42 -8.51
C TRP A 729 27.97 -18.42 -7.82
N LYS A 730 28.68 -17.95 -6.79
CA LYS A 730 29.52 -18.78 -5.94
C LYS A 730 29.51 -18.23 -4.52
N PHE A 731 28.81 -18.94 -3.64
CA PHE A 731 28.79 -18.71 -2.21
C PHE A 731 29.31 -20.00 -1.54
N PRO A 732 30.54 -20.03 -1.01
CA PRO A 732 31.16 -21.26 -0.52
C PRO A 732 30.36 -22.01 0.56
N VAL A 733 29.54 -21.28 1.33
CA VAL A 733 28.63 -21.88 2.31
C VAL A 733 27.48 -22.62 1.65
N LEU A 734 26.95 -22.12 0.52
CA LEU A 734 25.87 -22.79 -0.23
C LEU A 734 26.38 -23.93 -1.12
N SER A 735 27.52 -23.72 -1.79
CA SER A 735 28.12 -24.72 -2.68
C SER A 735 29.63 -24.55 -2.79
N ALA A 736 30.36 -25.67 -2.75
CA ALA A 736 31.81 -25.69 -2.93
C ALA A 736 32.24 -25.27 -4.35
N THR A 737 31.37 -25.45 -5.34
CA THR A 737 31.61 -25.13 -6.75
C THR A 737 30.72 -23.98 -7.20
N GLY A 738 31.18 -23.24 -8.22
CA GLY A 738 30.33 -22.21 -8.84
C GLY A 738 29.09 -22.86 -9.47
N GLN A 739 27.95 -22.21 -9.31
CA GLN A 739 26.69 -22.61 -9.91
C GLN A 739 26.28 -21.59 -10.97
N SER A 740 25.39 -21.99 -11.86
CA SER A 740 24.76 -21.08 -12.81
C SER A 740 23.31 -21.45 -13.02
N ASN A 741 22.49 -20.46 -13.33
CA ASN A 741 21.11 -20.68 -13.76
C ASN A 741 20.77 -19.84 -14.99
N VAL A 742 19.76 -20.29 -15.72
CA VAL A 742 19.13 -19.52 -16.80
C VAL A 742 17.69 -19.30 -16.41
N THR A 743 17.28 -18.03 -16.34
CA THR A 743 15.90 -17.63 -16.12
C THR A 743 15.33 -17.07 -17.40
N ALA A 744 14.22 -17.62 -17.88
CA ALA A 744 13.50 -17.12 -19.04
C ALA A 744 12.04 -16.83 -18.66
N SER A 745 11.55 -15.65 -19.02
CA SER A 745 10.19 -15.21 -18.72
C SER A 745 9.49 -14.72 -19.99
N VAL A 746 8.21 -15.07 -20.11
CA VAL A 746 7.31 -14.51 -21.13
C VAL A 746 6.04 -14.04 -20.42
N GLN A 747 5.63 -12.81 -20.69
CA GLN A 747 4.43 -12.21 -20.14
C GLN A 747 3.54 -11.68 -21.25
N LEU A 748 2.25 -11.98 -21.16
CA LEU A 748 1.21 -11.34 -21.94
C LEU A 748 0.41 -10.42 -21.02
N THR A 749 0.25 -9.16 -21.41
CA THR A 749 -0.53 -8.17 -20.66
C THR A 749 -1.60 -7.54 -21.55
N LEU A 750 -2.85 -7.66 -21.14
CA LEU A 750 -3.99 -6.95 -21.69
C LEU A 750 -4.26 -5.69 -20.86
N TYR A 751 -4.43 -4.56 -21.54
CA TYR A 751 -4.87 -3.28 -20.98
C TYR A 751 -6.30 -3.02 -21.47
N PRO A 752 -7.32 -3.57 -20.80
CA PRO A 752 -8.68 -3.49 -21.30
C PRO A 752 -9.21 -2.06 -21.16
N ASN A 753 -9.92 -1.57 -22.18
CA ASN A 753 -10.70 -0.33 -22.09
C ASN A 753 -12.01 -0.52 -21.30
N TRP A 754 -12.02 -1.41 -20.31
CA TRP A 754 -13.18 -1.72 -19.48
C TRP A 754 -13.25 -0.71 -18.36
N ARG A 755 -13.84 0.44 -18.68
CA ARG A 755 -14.03 1.55 -17.77
C ARG A 755 -15.46 2.02 -17.79
N ILE A 756 -15.89 2.55 -16.65
CA ILE A 756 -17.14 3.27 -16.55
C ILE A 756 -16.88 4.57 -15.80
N SER A 757 -17.20 5.70 -16.41
CA SER A 757 -17.01 7.03 -15.87
C SER A 757 -18.29 7.88 -16.00
N LYS A 758 -18.41 8.88 -15.13
CA LYS A 758 -19.44 9.93 -15.14
C LYS A 758 -18.82 11.28 -14.81
#